data_AF-A0AAJ1X3D8-F1
#
_entry.id   AF-A0AAJ1X3D8-F1
#
_cell.length_a   1.000
_cell.length_b   1.000
_cell.length_c   1.000
_cell.angle_alpha   90.00
_cell.angle_beta   90.00
_cell.angle_gamma   90.00
#
_symmetry.space_group_name_H-M   'P 1'
#
loop_
_entity.id
_entity.type
_entity.pdbx_description
1 polymer ?
#
loop_
_entity_poly.entity_id
_entity_poly.type
_entity_poly.pdbx_seq_one_letter_code
_entity_poly.pdbx_strand_id
1 'polypeptide(L)'
;MAKIIYTHTDEAPLLATYSFLPIIEAYASTAGVDVETRDISLAGRIIALFPDLLTEEQRLDDALAELGELAKQPEANIIKLPNISASIPQLKAAVKELQSQGYAIPDYPENPQTDEEKATRAKYDKVKGSAVNPVLREGNSDRRAPASVKNYAKVHPHRNKAWSADSKTSVATLGHDDFKTNEKSVVIGDADTLTIVHTAADGTETVLKDGLAVQAGEVVDSTFLSVADLHTFLADALAKAKADDVLFSVHLKATMMKVSDPIIFGHVVKAYFADVFAQYGDDLAAAGLNPNDGLGSILSGLSALPNGAEIQAAFEAALAEGPRLSYVNSDKGITNLHVPSDVIIDASVPALIRNGGKLWGADGGEDDTLVVIPDSSYAGVYSTVIEENKKNGALDPATIGSVPNVGLMAQAAEEYGSHDKTFEAPADGTIEVRDSSGAVLLEHAVRAGDIWRATQTKDVPIRDWVKLAVTRARATGAPAVFWLDEERAHDANLIAKVKEYLPEHDTEGLTIEIMAPDEATAYSLERMRRGEDTISVTGNVLRDYNTDLFPILELGTSAKMLSVVPLINGGGLFETGAGGSAPKHVQQLVEENYLRWDSLGEFFALAASFEHLATTTDNARAQILADTLDRATGTFLNEDKSPTRRVGGIDNRGSHFYLALYWAEELAQQTEDADLAAAFAALAGTLRENEQKIVDELVAVQGKPVDIGGYYRPDGAKADAVMRPSATLNEALASL
;
A
#
# COMPACT_ATOMS: atom_id res chain seq x y z
N MET A 1 14.25 19.01 23.29
CA MET A 1 14.29 17.54 23.35
C MET A 1 13.78 17.05 22.01
N ALA A 2 14.43 16.01 21.47
CA ALA A 2 13.96 15.38 20.25
C ALA A 2 12.66 14.63 20.55
N LYS A 3 11.71 14.63 19.62
CA LYS A 3 10.38 14.04 19.83
C LYS A 3 10.06 13.07 18.71
N ILE A 4 9.53 11.91 19.06
CA ILE A 4 8.89 10.96 18.15
C ILE A 4 7.38 11.08 18.32
N ILE A 5 6.65 11.25 17.22
CA ILE A 5 5.21 11.11 17.20
C ILE A 5 4.84 9.69 16.81
N TYR A 6 4.18 8.96 17.72
CA TYR A 6 3.72 7.60 17.50
C TYR A 6 2.22 7.59 17.20
N THR A 7 1.81 7.20 16.01
CA THR A 7 0.40 7.32 15.64
C THR A 7 -0.47 6.29 16.36
N HIS A 8 -1.54 6.76 16.99
CA HIS A 8 -2.58 5.94 17.60
C HIS A 8 -3.66 5.69 16.54
N THR A 9 -3.82 4.43 16.13
CA THR A 9 -4.61 4.05 14.94
C THR A 9 -5.82 3.19 15.29
N ASP A 10 -6.01 2.06 14.62
CA ASP A 10 -7.23 1.25 14.67
C ASP A 10 -6.90 -0.23 14.88
N GLU A 11 -7.84 -1.01 15.42
CA GLU A 11 -7.83 -2.47 15.41
C GLU A 11 -6.54 -3.12 15.98
N ALA A 12 -5.85 -3.97 15.22
CA ALA A 12 -4.72 -4.75 15.70
C ALA A 12 -3.47 -3.89 16.04
N PRO A 13 -2.99 -2.97 15.19
CA PRO A 13 -1.87 -2.10 15.54
C PRO A 13 -2.18 -1.16 16.72
N LEU A 14 -3.43 -0.73 16.86
CA LEU A 14 -3.90 -0.01 18.05
C LEU A 14 -3.67 -0.82 19.32
N LEU A 15 -4.11 -2.08 19.33
CA LEU A 15 -3.93 -2.97 20.49
C LEU A 15 -2.46 -3.29 20.74
N ALA A 16 -1.66 -3.52 19.70
CA ALA A 16 -0.22 -3.70 19.83
C ALA A 16 0.47 -2.46 20.45
N THR A 17 0.02 -1.25 20.10
CA THR A 17 0.50 0.02 20.66
C THR A 17 0.35 0.06 22.18
N TYR A 18 -0.79 -0.39 22.74
CA TYR A 18 -0.97 -0.45 24.20
C TYR A 18 0.07 -1.36 24.90
N SER A 19 0.62 -2.35 24.20
CA SER A 19 1.67 -3.22 24.74
C SER A 19 3.07 -2.66 24.50
N PHE A 20 3.34 -2.13 23.31
CA PHE A 20 4.70 -1.78 22.89
C PHE A 20 5.11 -0.35 23.25
N LEU A 21 4.20 0.62 23.19
CA LEU A 21 4.51 2.02 23.44
C LEU A 21 5.20 2.26 24.80
N PRO A 22 4.78 1.63 25.92
CA PRO A 22 5.50 1.79 27.20
C PRO A 22 6.94 1.28 27.18
N ILE A 23 7.25 0.26 26.37
CA ILE A 23 8.64 -0.21 26.18
C ILE A 23 9.43 0.85 25.40
N ILE A 24 8.85 1.39 24.32
CA ILE A 24 9.49 2.44 23.52
C ILE A 24 9.78 3.66 24.39
N GLU A 25 8.80 4.16 25.13
CA GLU A 25 8.93 5.33 26.02
C GLU A 25 10.06 5.14 27.04
N ALA A 26 10.10 3.98 27.71
CA ALA A 26 11.15 3.67 28.67
C ALA A 26 12.54 3.74 28.01
N TYR A 27 12.74 3.07 26.88
CA TYR A 27 14.04 2.99 26.22
C TYR A 27 14.46 4.33 25.60
N ALA A 28 13.53 5.02 24.93
CA ALA A 28 13.76 6.32 24.29
C ALA A 28 14.16 7.42 25.29
N SER A 29 13.59 7.40 26.50
CA SER A 29 13.90 8.37 27.55
C SER A 29 15.39 8.38 27.94
N THR A 30 16.08 7.24 27.84
CA THR A 30 17.52 7.11 28.14
C THR A 30 18.41 7.89 27.16
N ALA A 31 17.88 8.21 25.98
CA ALA A 31 18.49 9.04 24.95
C ALA A 31 17.94 10.48 24.91
N GLY A 32 17.12 10.88 25.89
CA GLY A 32 16.49 12.21 25.91
C GLY A 32 15.50 12.43 24.76
N VAL A 33 14.84 11.37 24.31
CA VAL A 33 13.83 11.38 23.25
C VAL A 33 12.45 11.21 23.88
N ASP A 34 11.59 12.21 23.69
CA ASP A 34 10.19 12.15 24.11
C ASP A 34 9.36 11.39 23.06
N VAL A 35 8.41 10.58 23.49
CA VAL A 35 7.45 9.90 22.58
C VAL A 35 6.05 10.42 22.91
N GLU A 36 5.35 10.94 21.92
CA GLU A 36 3.97 11.42 22.06
C GLU A 36 3.05 10.74 21.07
N THR A 37 1.81 10.49 21.47
CA THR A 37 0.81 9.94 20.56
C THR A 37 0.03 11.02 19.83
N ARG A 38 -0.45 10.70 18.62
CA ARG A 38 -1.50 11.46 17.91
C ARG A 38 -2.58 10.50 17.41
N ASP A 39 -3.83 10.79 17.75
CA ASP A 39 -4.99 9.93 17.46
C ASP A 39 -5.52 10.20 16.04
N ILE A 40 -5.15 9.29 15.13
CA ILE A 40 -5.62 9.29 13.74
C ILE A 40 -6.56 8.11 13.46
N SER A 41 -7.10 7.48 14.51
CA SER A 41 -8.11 6.43 14.40
C SER A 41 -9.33 6.93 13.61
N LEU A 42 -10.09 6.01 13.02
CA LEU A 42 -11.36 6.34 12.38
C LEU A 42 -12.30 7.07 13.35
N ALA A 43 -12.38 6.60 14.60
CA ALA A 43 -13.20 7.23 15.63
C ALA A 43 -12.72 8.66 15.96
N GLY A 44 -11.42 8.85 16.20
CA GLY A 44 -10.83 10.15 16.50
C GLY A 44 -11.07 11.17 15.39
N ARG A 45 -10.85 10.77 14.13
CA ARG A 45 -11.11 11.61 12.96
C ARG A 45 -12.59 11.95 12.77
N ILE A 46 -13.51 11.04 13.08
CA ILE A 46 -14.95 11.34 13.06
C ILE A 46 -15.30 12.37 14.14
N ILE A 47 -14.80 12.20 15.37
CA ILE A 47 -15.06 13.11 16.49
C ILE A 47 -14.60 14.54 16.16
N ALA A 48 -13.40 14.68 15.57
CA ALA A 48 -12.82 15.98 15.20
C ALA A 48 -13.65 16.77 14.15
N LEU A 49 -14.55 16.13 13.39
CA LEU A 49 -15.39 16.80 12.38
C LEU A 49 -16.64 17.50 12.96
N PHE A 50 -17.03 17.14 14.19
CA PHE A 50 -18.29 17.58 14.80
C PHE A 50 -18.10 18.21 16.20
N PRO A 51 -17.11 19.09 16.41
CA PRO A 51 -16.85 19.65 17.75
C PRO A 51 -18.05 20.43 18.31
N ASP A 52 -18.81 21.08 17.43
CA ASP A 52 -20.00 21.87 17.79
C ASP A 52 -21.15 21.03 18.37
N LEU A 53 -21.15 19.72 18.13
CA LEU A 53 -22.18 18.78 18.62
C LEU A 53 -21.77 18.03 19.90
N LEU A 54 -20.55 18.27 20.39
CA LEU A 54 -19.94 17.50 21.47
C LEU A 54 -19.69 18.38 22.70
N THR A 55 -19.70 17.75 23.89
CA THR A 55 -19.28 18.41 25.14
C THR A 55 -17.79 18.70 25.11
N GLU A 56 -17.32 19.60 25.98
CA GLU A 56 -15.90 19.97 26.02
C GLU A 56 -14.99 18.76 26.27
N GLU A 57 -15.43 17.81 27.10
CA GLU A 57 -14.70 16.58 27.43
C GLU A 57 -14.72 15.54 26.31
N GLN A 58 -15.70 15.61 25.40
CA GLN A 58 -15.83 14.70 24.25
C GLN A 58 -15.06 15.18 23.02
N ARG A 59 -14.71 16.47 22.96
CA ARG A 59 -13.99 17.04 21.82
C ARG A 59 -12.58 16.49 21.74
N LEU A 60 -12.14 16.25 20.51
CA LEU A 60 -10.77 15.94 20.17
C LEU A 60 -10.30 16.97 19.15
N ASP A 61 -9.04 17.39 19.28
CA ASP A 61 -8.39 18.21 18.27
C ASP A 61 -8.22 17.41 16.96
N ASP A 62 -8.13 18.12 15.83
CA ASP A 62 -7.86 17.51 14.54
C ASP A 62 -6.37 17.13 14.43
N ALA A 63 -6.02 15.99 15.04
CA ALA A 63 -4.65 15.48 15.06
C ALA A 63 -4.12 15.14 13.66
N LEU A 64 -4.98 14.84 12.68
CA LEU A 64 -4.54 14.60 11.30
C LEU A 64 -4.12 15.92 10.65
N ALA A 65 -4.87 17.00 10.86
CA ALA A 65 -4.46 18.33 10.41
C ALA A 65 -3.17 18.80 11.10
N GLU A 66 -3.04 18.59 12.42
CA GLU A 66 -1.81 18.90 13.16
C GLU A 66 -0.61 18.15 12.57
N LEU A 67 -0.74 16.84 12.34
CA LEU A 67 0.30 16.03 11.75
C LEU A 67 0.64 16.44 10.31
N GLY A 68 -0.34 16.90 9.53
CA GLY A 68 -0.11 17.43 8.19
C GLY A 68 0.71 18.71 8.20
N GLU A 69 0.52 19.57 9.20
CA GLU A 69 1.38 20.75 9.39
C GLU A 69 2.76 20.37 9.94
N LEU A 70 2.83 19.41 10.87
CA LEU A 70 4.10 18.88 11.38
C LEU A 70 4.92 18.25 10.25
N ALA A 71 4.32 17.48 9.34
CA ALA A 71 5.02 16.84 8.22
C ALA A 71 5.70 17.85 7.26
N LYS A 72 5.35 19.13 7.36
CA LYS A 72 5.99 20.23 6.63
C LYS A 72 7.10 20.92 7.43
N GLN A 73 7.42 20.46 8.63
CA GLN A 73 8.47 21.03 9.48
C GLN A 73 9.72 20.12 9.51
N PRO A 74 10.92 20.69 9.64
CA PRO A 74 12.17 19.91 9.71
C PRO A 74 12.26 19.03 10.96
N GLU A 75 11.61 19.39 12.06
CA GLU A 75 11.61 18.61 13.30
C GLU A 75 10.68 17.39 13.30
N ALA A 76 9.94 17.16 12.22
CA ALA A 76 9.00 16.05 12.15
C ALA A 76 9.72 14.70 12.27
N ASN A 77 9.28 13.88 13.22
CA ASN A 77 9.63 12.47 13.29
C ASN A 77 8.37 11.69 13.64
N ILE A 78 7.76 11.05 12.65
CA ILE A 78 6.45 10.44 12.78
C ILE A 78 6.56 8.94 12.49
N ILE A 79 6.29 8.08 13.47
CA ILE A 79 6.11 6.64 13.27
C ILE A 79 4.63 6.38 12.99
N LYS A 80 4.34 5.95 11.76
CA LYS A 80 2.99 5.77 11.22
C LYS A 80 2.62 4.29 11.12
N LEU A 81 1.70 3.86 11.98
CA LEU A 81 1.16 2.50 11.98
C LEU A 81 0.02 2.35 10.96
N PRO A 82 -0.31 1.14 10.50
CA PRO A 82 -1.50 0.90 9.69
C PRO A 82 -2.78 1.43 10.35
N ASN A 83 -3.66 2.02 9.54
CA ASN A 83 -4.94 2.58 9.98
C ASN A 83 -6.06 2.23 9.00
N ILE A 84 -7.32 2.38 9.42
CA ILE A 84 -8.48 2.11 8.57
C ILE A 84 -8.62 3.18 7.49
N SER A 85 -8.61 2.75 6.24
CA SER A 85 -9.18 3.49 5.10
C SER A 85 -10.65 3.12 4.95
N ALA A 86 -11.54 3.90 5.57
CA ALA A 86 -12.88 3.42 5.89
C ALA A 86 -13.76 3.24 4.66
N SER A 87 -14.34 2.04 4.53
CA SER A 87 -15.51 1.80 3.68
C SER A 87 -16.76 2.42 4.32
N ILE A 88 -17.84 2.57 3.54
CA ILE A 88 -19.13 3.07 4.06
C ILE A 88 -19.66 2.21 5.22
N PRO A 89 -19.64 0.86 5.15
CA PRO A 89 -20.06 0.03 6.29
C PRO A 89 -19.24 0.26 7.56
N GLN A 90 -17.91 0.38 7.45
CA GLN A 90 -17.04 0.65 8.60
C GLN A 90 -17.32 2.03 9.19
N LEU A 91 -17.51 3.05 8.34
CA LEU A 91 -17.88 4.39 8.78
C LEU A 91 -19.18 4.37 9.58
N LYS A 92 -20.23 3.73 9.06
CA LYS A 92 -21.51 3.61 9.76
C LYS A 92 -21.40 2.86 11.08
N ALA A 93 -20.59 1.80 11.12
CA ALA A 93 -20.38 1.03 12.34
C ALA A 93 -19.65 1.86 13.42
N ALA A 94 -18.61 2.62 13.03
CA ALA A 94 -17.91 3.54 13.93
C ALA A 94 -18.83 4.66 14.44
N VAL A 95 -19.64 5.27 13.57
CA VAL A 95 -20.64 6.28 13.97
C VAL A 95 -21.62 5.70 14.99
N LYS A 96 -22.15 4.50 14.73
CA LYS A 96 -23.08 3.84 15.66
C LYS A 96 -22.44 3.50 17.00
N GLU A 97 -21.18 3.07 17.02
CA GLU A 97 -20.43 2.81 18.25
C GLU A 97 -20.28 4.10 19.07
N LEU A 98 -19.83 5.19 18.43
CA LEU A 98 -19.70 6.50 19.06
C LEU A 98 -21.03 7.01 19.62
N GLN A 99 -22.13 6.89 18.86
CA GLN A 99 -23.46 7.23 19.36
C GLN A 99 -23.85 6.42 20.60
N SER A 100 -23.52 5.12 20.63
CA SER A 100 -23.76 4.26 21.81
C SER A 100 -22.92 4.64 23.03
N GLN A 101 -21.78 5.30 22.81
CA GLN A 101 -20.91 5.87 23.84
C GLN A 101 -21.29 7.31 24.23
N GLY A 102 -22.38 7.86 23.66
CA GLY A 102 -22.93 9.17 24.03
C GLY A 102 -22.43 10.35 23.19
N TYR A 103 -21.74 10.10 22.07
CA TYR A 103 -21.38 11.16 21.11
C TYR A 103 -22.59 11.50 20.23
N ALA A 104 -23.10 12.74 20.33
CA ALA A 104 -24.28 13.19 19.60
C ALA A 104 -23.99 13.56 18.13
N ILE A 105 -23.32 12.68 17.39
CA ILE A 105 -22.96 12.86 15.98
C ILE A 105 -24.05 12.33 15.03
N PRO A 106 -24.27 12.96 13.86
CA PRO A 106 -25.31 12.57 12.91
C PRO A 106 -25.01 11.23 12.23
N ASP A 107 -26.02 10.61 11.64
CA ASP A 107 -25.83 9.44 10.77
C ASP A 107 -25.18 9.84 9.43
N TYR A 108 -24.57 8.88 8.74
CA TYR A 108 -24.06 9.09 7.37
C TYR A 108 -25.21 9.11 6.35
N PRO A 109 -25.46 10.23 5.63
CA PRO A 109 -26.55 10.30 4.67
C PRO A 109 -26.11 9.77 3.29
N GLU A 110 -26.55 8.56 2.96
CA GLU A 110 -26.20 7.89 1.69
C GLU A 110 -26.82 8.52 0.45
N ASN A 111 -27.98 9.17 0.59
CA ASN A 111 -28.69 9.84 -0.51
C ASN A 111 -29.17 11.21 -0.02
N PRO A 112 -28.27 12.19 0.16
CA PRO A 112 -28.61 13.46 0.79
C PRO A 112 -29.61 14.24 -0.07
N GLN A 113 -30.75 14.59 0.51
CA GLN A 113 -31.82 15.36 -0.12
C GLN A 113 -31.80 16.83 0.29
N THR A 114 -31.26 17.13 1.48
CA THR A 114 -31.18 18.48 2.04
C THR A 114 -29.76 19.03 2.03
N ASP A 115 -29.61 20.35 2.13
CA ASP A 115 -28.28 20.98 2.17
C ASP A 115 -27.51 20.63 3.45
N GLU A 116 -28.22 20.36 4.56
CA GLU A 116 -27.63 19.87 5.81
C GLU A 116 -27.08 18.43 5.65
N GLU A 117 -27.82 17.56 4.98
CA GLU A 117 -27.36 16.20 4.67
C GLU A 117 -26.17 16.23 3.69
N LYS A 118 -26.19 17.11 2.69
CA LYS A 118 -25.05 17.29 1.77
C LYS A 118 -23.81 17.79 2.51
N ALA A 119 -23.96 18.76 3.42
CA ALA A 119 -22.86 19.27 4.24
C ALA A 119 -22.31 18.19 5.18
N THR A 120 -23.19 17.41 5.81
CA THR A 120 -22.83 16.28 6.68
C THR A 120 -22.09 15.19 5.91
N ARG A 121 -22.60 14.81 4.72
CA ARG A 121 -21.92 13.89 3.84
C ARG A 121 -20.54 14.40 3.44
N ALA A 122 -20.43 15.67 3.05
CA ALA A 122 -19.17 16.26 2.65
C ALA A 122 -18.13 16.23 3.77
N LYS A 123 -18.53 16.39 5.04
CA LYS A 123 -17.65 16.18 6.20
C LYS A 123 -17.19 14.73 6.29
N TYR A 124 -18.11 13.76 6.28
CA TYR A 124 -17.77 12.34 6.35
C TYR A 124 -16.92 11.84 5.16
N ASP A 125 -17.15 12.40 3.99
CA ASP A 125 -16.41 12.04 2.78
C ASP A 125 -14.92 12.43 2.88
N LYS A 126 -14.54 13.33 3.81
CA LYS A 126 -13.13 13.63 4.15
C LYS A 126 -12.45 12.56 5.01
N VAL A 127 -13.20 11.70 5.71
CA VAL A 127 -12.63 10.67 6.60
C VAL A 127 -12.76 9.24 6.06
N LYS A 128 -13.61 9.02 5.04
CA LYS A 128 -13.71 7.73 4.35
C LYS A 128 -12.58 7.54 3.32
N GLY A 129 -12.26 6.28 3.02
CA GLY A 129 -11.14 5.93 2.13
C GLY A 129 -9.78 6.31 2.71
N SER A 130 -8.77 6.44 1.84
CA SER A 130 -7.39 6.76 2.21
C SER A 130 -7.23 8.25 2.55
N ALA A 131 -7.73 8.66 3.71
CA ALA A 131 -7.71 10.06 4.16
C ALA A 131 -6.38 10.48 4.82
N VAL A 132 -5.64 9.53 5.41
CA VAL A 132 -4.44 9.83 6.21
C VAL A 132 -3.19 9.95 5.33
N ASN A 133 -2.95 8.99 4.45
CA ASN A 133 -1.71 8.93 3.67
C ASN A 133 -1.46 10.18 2.82
N PRO A 134 -2.48 10.78 2.13
CA PRO A 134 -2.27 12.01 1.37
C PRO A 134 -1.83 13.22 2.20
N VAL A 135 -2.13 13.22 3.51
CA VAL A 135 -1.77 14.32 4.42
C VAL A 135 -0.35 14.14 4.97
N LEU A 136 0.07 12.90 5.24
CA LEU A 136 1.36 12.64 5.88
C LEU A 136 2.51 12.47 4.87
N ARG A 137 2.23 12.01 3.65
CA ARG A 137 3.23 11.73 2.61
C ARG A 137 3.67 13.00 1.88
N GLU A 138 4.23 13.95 2.62
CA GLU A 138 4.91 15.16 2.12
C GLU A 138 6.38 14.89 1.76
N GLY A 139 6.64 13.70 1.21
CA GLY A 139 7.97 13.18 0.91
C GLY A 139 7.93 11.98 -0.02
N ASN A 140 9.06 11.68 -0.64
CA ASN A 140 9.20 10.51 -1.51
C ASN A 140 9.51 9.24 -0.71
N SER A 141 9.40 8.08 -1.36
CA SER A 141 9.55 6.78 -0.70
C SER A 141 10.99 6.27 -0.76
N ASP A 142 11.57 5.88 0.38
CA ASP A 142 12.74 4.98 0.49
C ASP A 142 12.26 3.65 1.10
N ARG A 143 12.05 2.64 0.26
CA ARG A 143 11.58 1.31 0.67
C ARG A 143 12.62 0.24 0.38
N ARG A 144 12.99 -0.52 1.41
CA ARG A 144 14.08 -1.50 1.33
C ARG A 144 13.98 -2.58 2.40
N ALA A 145 14.54 -3.76 2.12
CA ALA A 145 14.68 -4.81 3.11
C ALA A 145 15.75 -4.39 4.14
N PRO A 146 15.47 -4.48 5.46
CA PRO A 146 16.51 -4.33 6.47
C PRO A 146 17.58 -5.40 6.31
N ALA A 147 18.84 -5.06 6.63
CA ALA A 147 19.96 -5.98 6.50
C ALA A 147 19.78 -7.22 7.38
N SER A 148 19.27 -7.05 8.60
CA SER A 148 18.90 -8.11 9.54
C SER A 148 17.91 -9.11 8.93
N VAL A 149 16.84 -8.62 8.28
CA VAL A 149 15.84 -9.46 7.59
C VAL A 149 16.42 -10.18 6.38
N LYS A 150 17.22 -9.48 5.57
CA LYS A 150 17.85 -10.09 4.40
C LYS A 150 18.82 -11.21 4.82
N ASN A 151 19.63 -10.98 5.86
CA ASN A 151 20.53 -11.99 6.40
C ASN A 151 19.77 -13.18 6.97
N TYR A 152 18.67 -12.94 7.68
CA TYR A 152 17.78 -14.01 8.13
C TYR A 152 17.23 -14.82 6.94
N ALA A 153 16.74 -14.17 5.88
CA ALA A 153 16.23 -14.85 4.69
C ALA A 153 17.32 -15.66 3.96
N LYS A 154 18.59 -15.24 4.02
CA LYS A 154 19.71 -16.01 3.47
C LYS A 154 19.98 -17.29 4.24
N VAL A 155 19.88 -17.25 5.56
CA VAL A 155 20.10 -18.42 6.45
C VAL A 155 18.87 -19.33 6.48
N HIS A 156 17.67 -18.77 6.38
CA HIS A 156 16.38 -19.45 6.40
C HIS A 156 15.60 -19.19 5.10
N PRO A 157 16.09 -19.68 3.94
CA PRO A 157 15.48 -19.36 2.66
C PRO A 157 14.06 -19.88 2.58
N HIS A 158 13.14 -18.96 2.28
CA HIS A 158 11.78 -19.33 1.93
C HIS A 158 11.76 -20.02 0.56
N ARG A 159 10.63 -20.66 0.22
CA ARG A 159 10.49 -21.35 -1.07
C ARG A 159 9.94 -20.43 -2.15
N ASN A 160 10.74 -20.23 -3.21
CA ASN A 160 10.28 -19.91 -4.56
C ASN A 160 10.13 -21.24 -5.32
N LYS A 161 8.95 -21.52 -5.88
CA LYS A 161 8.71 -22.79 -6.59
C LYS A 161 9.46 -22.82 -7.92
N ALA A 162 9.84 -24.03 -8.32
CA ALA A 162 10.59 -24.23 -9.55
C ALA A 162 9.79 -23.77 -10.77
N TRP A 163 10.50 -23.17 -11.71
CA TRP A 163 9.98 -22.78 -13.02
C TRP A 163 10.34 -23.82 -14.07
N SER A 164 9.40 -24.08 -14.98
CA SER A 164 9.65 -24.89 -16.18
C SER A 164 9.96 -23.96 -17.36
N ALA A 165 10.97 -24.30 -18.16
CA ALA A 165 11.23 -23.63 -19.43
C ALA A 165 10.07 -23.80 -20.44
N ASP A 166 9.26 -24.85 -20.27
CA ASP A 166 8.07 -25.12 -21.09
C ASP A 166 6.78 -24.46 -20.53
N SER A 167 6.88 -23.62 -19.49
CA SER A 167 5.71 -22.95 -18.93
C SER A 167 5.04 -22.06 -19.98
N LYS A 168 3.72 -22.21 -20.12
CA LYS A 168 2.89 -21.40 -21.02
C LYS A 168 2.47 -20.06 -20.40
N THR A 169 2.77 -19.84 -19.12
CA THR A 169 2.39 -18.61 -18.42
C THR A 169 3.00 -17.40 -19.10
N SER A 170 2.17 -16.41 -19.46
CA SER A 170 2.63 -15.21 -20.17
C SER A 170 1.77 -14.01 -19.81
N VAL A 171 2.31 -12.81 -19.97
CA VAL A 171 1.53 -11.57 -19.82
C VAL A 171 0.85 -11.24 -21.16
N ALA A 172 -0.42 -10.86 -21.10
CA ALA A 172 -1.15 -10.26 -22.21
C ALA A 172 -1.48 -8.81 -21.87
N THR A 173 -1.13 -7.90 -22.77
CA THR A 173 -1.41 -6.46 -22.67
C THR A 173 -1.82 -5.93 -24.05
N LEU A 174 -2.54 -4.82 -24.07
CA LEU A 174 -3.14 -4.22 -25.25
C LEU A 174 -2.06 -3.64 -26.19
N GLY A 175 -1.22 -2.74 -25.67
CA GLY A 175 0.00 -2.27 -26.35
C GLY A 175 -0.20 -1.28 -27.50
N HIS A 176 -1.44 -0.85 -27.77
CA HIS A 176 -1.79 0.22 -28.71
C HIS A 176 -3.16 0.80 -28.35
N ASP A 177 -3.39 2.09 -28.43
CA ASP A 177 -4.66 2.72 -28.01
C ASP A 177 -5.02 2.48 -26.52
N ASP A 178 -4.00 2.23 -25.69
CA ASP A 178 -4.06 2.18 -24.22
C ASP A 178 -3.55 3.48 -23.57
N PHE A 179 -3.53 3.53 -22.23
CA PHE A 179 -3.06 4.72 -21.53
C PHE A 179 -1.61 5.04 -21.86
N LYS A 180 -0.74 4.04 -21.99
CA LYS A 180 0.66 4.24 -22.37
C LYS A 180 0.78 4.93 -23.74
N THR A 181 0.14 4.37 -24.75
CA THR A 181 0.35 4.77 -26.15
C THR A 181 -0.41 6.03 -26.57
N ASN A 182 -1.49 6.37 -25.87
CA ASN A 182 -2.25 7.61 -26.09
C ASN A 182 -1.76 8.80 -25.27
N GLU A 183 -0.72 8.63 -24.45
CA GLU A 183 -0.27 9.64 -23.50
C GLU A 183 0.28 10.89 -24.19
N LYS A 184 -0.14 12.06 -23.69
CA LYS A 184 0.44 13.36 -24.01
C LYS A 184 0.80 14.06 -22.70
N SER A 185 1.92 14.77 -22.69
CA SER A 185 2.44 15.42 -21.48
C SER A 185 2.98 16.81 -21.79
N VAL A 186 2.82 17.74 -20.85
CA VAL A 186 3.33 19.12 -20.92
C VAL A 186 3.95 19.52 -19.57
N VAL A 187 5.04 20.29 -19.62
CA VAL A 187 5.61 20.96 -18.44
C VAL A 187 5.05 22.38 -18.38
N ILE A 188 4.38 22.70 -17.28
CA ILE A 188 3.75 23.99 -17.06
C ILE A 188 4.82 25.06 -16.83
N GLY A 189 4.74 26.17 -17.57
CA GLY A 189 5.72 27.26 -17.46
C GLY A 189 5.55 28.10 -16.19
N ASP A 190 4.34 28.60 -15.96
CA ASP A 190 3.98 29.45 -14.83
C ASP A 190 2.78 28.85 -14.07
N ALA A 191 2.62 29.20 -12.78
CA ALA A 191 1.46 28.74 -12.01
C ALA A 191 0.14 29.20 -12.66
N ASP A 192 -0.82 28.28 -12.78
CA ASP A 192 -2.06 28.51 -13.51
C ASP A 192 -3.22 27.68 -12.94
N THR A 193 -4.42 27.84 -13.50
CA THR A 193 -5.61 27.03 -13.20
C THR A 193 -6.18 26.44 -14.47
N LEU A 194 -6.15 25.12 -14.59
CA LEU A 194 -6.59 24.39 -15.77
C LEU A 194 -8.07 24.00 -15.68
N THR A 195 -8.69 23.87 -16.85
CA THR A 195 -10.06 23.33 -17.02
C THR A 195 -10.02 22.14 -17.98
N ILE A 196 -10.76 21.08 -17.67
CA ILE A 196 -10.92 19.90 -18.53
C ILE A 196 -12.32 19.96 -19.15
N VAL A 197 -12.39 20.02 -20.48
CA VAL A 197 -13.62 20.22 -21.24
C VAL A 197 -13.78 19.11 -22.26
N HIS A 198 -14.95 18.48 -22.31
CA HIS A 198 -15.39 17.64 -23.42
C HIS A 198 -16.20 18.47 -24.41
N THR A 199 -15.89 18.35 -25.70
CA THR A 199 -16.66 18.95 -26.80
C THR A 199 -17.20 17.82 -27.67
N ALA A 200 -18.52 17.64 -27.67
CA ALA A 200 -19.18 16.62 -28.47
C ALA A 200 -19.16 16.97 -29.98
N ALA A 201 -19.44 15.99 -30.83
CA ALA A 201 -19.49 16.19 -32.29
C ALA A 201 -20.49 17.26 -32.77
N ASP A 202 -21.51 17.60 -31.97
CA ASP A 202 -22.48 18.66 -32.25
C ASP A 202 -22.05 20.06 -31.74
N GLY A 203 -20.87 20.16 -31.13
CA GLY A 203 -20.31 21.37 -30.54
C GLY A 203 -20.76 21.64 -29.09
N THR A 204 -21.52 20.74 -28.46
CA THR A 204 -21.88 20.87 -27.05
C THR A 204 -20.64 20.71 -26.16
N GLU A 205 -20.33 21.72 -25.36
CA GLU A 205 -19.26 21.68 -24.37
C GLU A 205 -19.79 21.21 -23.00
N THR A 206 -19.08 20.27 -22.38
CA THR A 206 -19.30 19.79 -21.01
C THR A 206 -18.01 19.95 -20.21
N VAL A 207 -18.05 20.78 -19.16
CA VAL A 207 -16.91 20.91 -18.24
C VAL A 207 -16.85 19.67 -17.35
N LEU A 208 -15.80 18.86 -17.53
CA LEU A 208 -15.56 17.64 -16.73
C LEU A 208 -14.88 17.98 -15.40
N LYS A 209 -13.97 18.96 -15.42
CA LYS A 209 -13.28 19.45 -14.23
C LYS A 209 -12.95 20.93 -14.38
N ASP A 210 -13.25 21.70 -13.35
CA ASP A 210 -12.85 23.10 -13.23
C ASP A 210 -11.90 23.28 -12.03
N GLY A 211 -11.17 24.39 -12.02
CA GLY A 211 -10.35 24.83 -10.89
C GLY A 211 -9.14 23.94 -10.60
N LEU A 212 -8.52 23.34 -11.61
CA LEU A 212 -7.35 22.48 -11.41
C LEU A 212 -6.08 23.33 -11.28
N ALA A 213 -5.70 23.66 -10.05
CA ALA A 213 -4.48 24.44 -9.80
C ALA A 213 -3.21 23.67 -10.20
N VAL A 214 -2.30 24.34 -10.90
CA VAL A 214 -0.98 23.86 -11.30
C VAL A 214 0.12 24.86 -10.94
N GLN A 215 1.33 24.35 -10.71
CA GLN A 215 2.51 25.12 -10.34
C GLN A 215 3.47 25.25 -11.53
N ALA A 216 4.36 26.25 -11.48
CA ALA A 216 5.47 26.35 -12.42
C ALA A 216 6.36 25.10 -12.33
N GLY A 217 6.76 24.54 -13.47
CA GLY A 217 7.54 23.31 -13.59
C GLY A 217 6.75 22.02 -13.38
N GLU A 218 5.46 22.07 -13.02
CA GLU A 218 4.62 20.88 -12.85
C GLU A 218 4.44 20.15 -14.19
N VAL A 219 4.60 18.82 -14.16
CA VAL A 219 4.32 17.94 -15.29
C VAL A 219 2.84 17.56 -15.24
N VAL A 220 2.12 17.82 -16.33
CA VAL A 220 0.70 17.48 -16.49
C VAL A 220 0.56 16.58 -17.70
N ASP A 221 -0.11 15.45 -17.50
CA ASP A 221 -0.34 14.47 -18.56
C ASP A 221 -1.83 14.22 -18.74
N SER A 222 -2.19 13.84 -19.95
CA SER A 222 -3.51 13.28 -20.24
C SER A 222 -3.41 12.14 -21.22
N THR A 223 -4.33 11.20 -21.08
CA THR A 223 -4.36 9.97 -21.88
C THR A 223 -5.77 9.38 -21.86
N PHE A 224 -6.00 8.35 -22.68
CA PHE A 224 -7.23 7.57 -22.64
C PHE A 224 -6.98 6.10 -23.00
N LEU A 225 -7.84 5.21 -22.50
CA LEU A 225 -7.94 3.82 -22.93
C LEU A 225 -9.15 3.68 -23.84
N SER A 226 -8.91 3.25 -25.09
CA SER A 226 -9.97 2.96 -26.05
C SER A 226 -10.77 1.75 -25.59
N VAL A 227 -12.06 1.92 -25.32
CA VAL A 227 -12.93 0.80 -24.92
C VAL A 227 -13.19 -0.16 -26.08
N ALA A 228 -13.22 0.35 -27.31
CA ALA A 228 -13.39 -0.47 -28.50
C ALA A 228 -12.20 -1.43 -28.71
N ASP A 229 -10.97 -0.91 -28.56
CA ASP A 229 -9.76 -1.73 -28.68
C ASP A 229 -9.61 -2.66 -27.49
N LEU A 230 -9.99 -2.22 -26.28
CA LEU A 230 -10.08 -3.07 -25.09
C LEU A 230 -10.98 -4.29 -25.32
N HIS A 231 -12.16 -4.12 -25.95
CA HIS A 231 -13.05 -5.26 -26.24
C HIS A 231 -12.44 -6.25 -27.21
N THR A 232 -11.77 -5.74 -28.25
CA THR A 232 -11.08 -6.58 -29.25
C THR A 232 -9.97 -7.39 -28.58
N PHE A 233 -9.11 -6.73 -27.80
CA PHE A 233 -8.06 -7.36 -27.03
C PHE A 233 -8.59 -8.43 -26.05
N LEU A 234 -9.65 -8.13 -25.30
CA LEU A 234 -10.21 -9.07 -24.33
C LEU A 234 -10.78 -10.32 -25.02
N ALA A 235 -11.45 -10.16 -26.16
CA ALA A 235 -11.92 -11.29 -26.95
C ALA A 235 -10.75 -12.17 -27.43
N ASP A 236 -9.67 -11.55 -27.92
CA ASP A 236 -8.47 -12.26 -28.36
C ASP A 236 -7.73 -12.95 -27.20
N ALA A 237 -7.63 -12.30 -26.04
CA ALA A 237 -7.02 -12.86 -24.83
C ALA A 237 -7.80 -14.07 -24.30
N LEU A 238 -9.14 -14.00 -24.29
CA LEU A 238 -10.00 -15.13 -23.91
C LEU A 238 -9.85 -16.30 -24.90
N ALA A 239 -9.84 -16.01 -26.20
CA ALA A 239 -9.62 -17.02 -27.24
C ALA A 239 -8.25 -17.67 -27.11
N LYS A 240 -7.20 -16.88 -26.85
CA LYS A 240 -5.83 -17.36 -26.60
C LYS A 240 -5.76 -18.26 -25.37
N ALA A 241 -6.32 -17.83 -24.23
CA ALA A 241 -6.32 -18.63 -23.01
C ALA A 241 -7.00 -20.00 -23.23
N LYS A 242 -8.11 -20.01 -23.98
CA LYS A 242 -8.81 -21.25 -24.36
C LYS A 242 -7.97 -22.12 -25.30
N ALA A 243 -7.34 -21.54 -26.31
CA ALA A 243 -6.55 -22.26 -27.31
C ALA A 243 -5.27 -22.87 -26.71
N ASP A 244 -4.63 -22.15 -25.78
CA ASP A 244 -3.41 -22.61 -25.11
C ASP A 244 -3.70 -23.58 -23.94
N ASP A 245 -4.97 -23.74 -23.56
CA ASP A 245 -5.44 -24.49 -22.39
C ASP A 245 -4.74 -24.05 -21.10
N VAL A 246 -4.80 -22.74 -20.83
CA VAL A 246 -4.27 -22.10 -19.62
C VAL A 246 -5.40 -21.37 -18.89
N LEU A 247 -5.17 -21.06 -17.61
CA LEU A 247 -6.09 -20.20 -16.87
C LEU A 247 -6.10 -18.79 -17.48
N PHE A 248 -7.27 -18.16 -17.53
CA PHE A 248 -7.41 -16.73 -17.73
C PHE A 248 -7.33 -16.05 -16.36
N SER A 249 -6.50 -15.01 -16.23
CA SER A 249 -6.44 -14.19 -15.02
C SER A 249 -6.31 -12.72 -15.37
N VAL A 250 -7.02 -11.87 -14.64
CA VAL A 250 -6.99 -10.41 -14.76
C VAL A 250 -6.40 -9.81 -13.49
N HIS A 251 -5.45 -8.91 -13.66
CA HIS A 251 -4.69 -8.31 -12.58
C HIS A 251 -4.78 -6.79 -12.68
N LEU A 252 -5.53 -6.18 -11.76
CA LEU A 252 -5.81 -4.74 -11.70
C LEU A 252 -5.57 -4.22 -10.27
N LYS A 253 -5.80 -2.93 -10.03
CA LYS A 253 -5.67 -2.29 -8.71
C LYS A 253 -6.94 -1.55 -8.29
N ALA A 254 -8.10 -2.21 -8.41
CA ALA A 254 -9.45 -1.64 -8.27
C ALA A 254 -9.70 -0.80 -7.00
N THR A 255 -9.09 -1.13 -5.86
CA THR A 255 -9.25 -0.35 -4.62
C THR A 255 -8.54 1.00 -4.67
N MET A 256 -7.34 1.03 -5.25
CA MET A 256 -6.51 2.23 -5.35
C MET A 256 -6.98 3.06 -6.55
N MET A 257 -7.04 2.46 -7.72
CA MET A 257 -7.52 3.07 -8.96
C MET A 257 -9.05 3.03 -9.04
N LYS A 258 -9.69 3.61 -8.02
CA LYS A 258 -11.14 3.50 -7.71
C LYS A 258 -12.12 3.98 -8.79
N VAL A 259 -11.63 4.56 -9.89
CA VAL A 259 -12.44 5.01 -11.04
C VAL A 259 -12.13 4.14 -12.25
N SER A 260 -10.90 4.16 -12.76
CA SER A 260 -10.52 3.44 -13.99
C SER A 260 -10.68 1.92 -13.87
N ASP A 261 -10.14 1.33 -12.81
CA ASP A 261 -9.95 -0.12 -12.76
C ASP A 261 -11.26 -0.88 -12.55
N PRO A 262 -12.23 -0.41 -11.75
CA PRO A 262 -13.57 -1.01 -11.73
C PRO A 262 -14.26 -0.98 -13.10
N ILE A 263 -14.06 0.06 -13.92
CA ILE A 263 -14.63 0.14 -15.28
C ILE A 263 -13.96 -0.89 -16.19
N ILE A 264 -12.61 -0.96 -16.17
CA ILE A 264 -11.85 -1.96 -16.93
C ILE A 264 -12.27 -3.38 -16.51
N PHE A 265 -12.40 -3.64 -15.21
CA PHE A 265 -12.87 -4.92 -14.68
C PHE A 265 -14.28 -5.26 -15.18
N GLY A 266 -15.20 -4.28 -15.21
CA GLY A 266 -16.53 -4.47 -15.77
C GLY A 266 -16.50 -4.87 -17.25
N HIS A 267 -15.59 -4.31 -18.05
CA HIS A 267 -15.39 -4.74 -19.43
C HIS A 267 -14.84 -6.17 -19.54
N VAL A 268 -13.96 -6.59 -18.62
CA VAL A 268 -13.48 -7.98 -18.55
C VAL A 268 -14.62 -8.95 -18.22
N VAL A 269 -15.46 -8.61 -17.25
CA VAL A 269 -16.66 -9.39 -16.89
C VAL A 269 -17.61 -9.50 -18.09
N LYS A 270 -17.90 -8.37 -18.76
CA LYS A 270 -18.74 -8.37 -19.97
C LYS A 270 -18.14 -9.20 -21.09
N ALA A 271 -16.84 -9.14 -21.33
CA ALA A 271 -16.16 -9.91 -22.37
C ALA A 271 -16.20 -11.42 -22.10
N TYR A 272 -15.95 -11.85 -20.85
CA TYR A 272 -16.01 -13.27 -20.48
C TYR A 272 -17.43 -13.82 -20.62
N PHE A 273 -18.45 -13.02 -20.28
CA PHE A 273 -19.86 -13.39 -20.31
C PHE A 273 -20.64 -12.74 -21.47
N ALA A 274 -20.00 -12.57 -22.63
CA ALA A 274 -20.53 -11.78 -23.74
C ALA A 274 -21.95 -12.19 -24.15
N ASP A 275 -22.22 -13.50 -24.28
CA ASP A 275 -23.53 -14.01 -24.67
C ASP A 275 -24.60 -13.74 -23.59
N VAL A 276 -24.24 -13.79 -22.31
CA VAL A 276 -25.15 -13.50 -21.19
C VAL A 276 -25.54 -12.03 -21.20
N PHE A 277 -24.57 -11.12 -21.38
CA PHE A 277 -24.84 -9.68 -21.47
C PHE A 277 -25.57 -9.29 -22.76
N ALA A 278 -25.31 -9.99 -23.87
CA ALA A 278 -26.06 -9.77 -25.10
C ALA A 278 -27.54 -10.15 -24.96
N GLN A 279 -27.86 -11.18 -24.17
CA GLN A 279 -29.24 -11.63 -23.96
C GLN A 279 -29.97 -10.91 -22.82
N TYR A 280 -29.28 -10.63 -21.70
CA TYR A 280 -29.91 -10.15 -20.45
C TYR A 280 -29.33 -8.82 -19.94
N GLY A 281 -28.48 -8.14 -20.71
CA GLY A 281 -27.80 -6.91 -20.27
C GLY A 281 -28.77 -5.81 -19.82
N ASP A 282 -29.87 -5.61 -20.54
CA ASP A 282 -30.89 -4.61 -20.19
C ASP A 282 -31.61 -4.95 -18.87
N ASP A 283 -31.90 -6.24 -18.62
CA ASP A 283 -32.52 -6.69 -17.36
C ASP A 283 -31.58 -6.48 -16.18
N LEU A 284 -30.30 -6.84 -16.34
CA LEU A 284 -29.25 -6.64 -15.33
C LEU A 284 -29.08 -5.16 -15.02
N ALA A 285 -29.00 -4.30 -16.04
CA ALA A 285 -28.86 -2.86 -15.89
C ALA A 285 -30.09 -2.23 -15.21
N ALA A 286 -31.30 -2.63 -15.59
CA ALA A 286 -32.54 -2.15 -14.98
C ALA A 286 -32.66 -2.53 -13.50
N ALA A 287 -32.07 -3.66 -13.10
CA ALA A 287 -31.97 -4.09 -11.71
C ALA A 287 -30.80 -3.46 -10.93
N GLY A 288 -29.98 -2.62 -11.58
CA GLY A 288 -28.80 -2.00 -10.97
C GLY A 288 -27.63 -2.98 -10.76
N LEU A 289 -27.61 -4.12 -11.44
CA LEU A 289 -26.54 -5.11 -11.35
C LEU A 289 -25.39 -4.72 -12.27
N ASN A 290 -24.40 -4.04 -11.70
CA ASN A 290 -23.29 -3.47 -12.44
C ASN A 290 -22.09 -4.44 -12.51
N PRO A 291 -21.57 -4.78 -13.70
CA PRO A 291 -20.37 -5.61 -13.83
C PRO A 291 -19.11 -4.98 -13.22
N ASN A 292 -19.06 -3.66 -13.03
CA ASN A 292 -17.96 -3.00 -12.34
C ASN A 292 -17.84 -3.43 -10.87
N ASP A 293 -18.92 -3.93 -10.27
CA ASP A 293 -18.97 -4.45 -8.90
C ASP A 293 -18.64 -5.96 -8.83
N GLY A 294 -18.44 -6.59 -10.00
CA GLY A 294 -18.07 -7.99 -10.17
C GLY A 294 -19.21 -8.99 -10.16
N LEU A 295 -18.88 -10.22 -10.58
CA LEU A 295 -19.84 -11.33 -10.75
C LEU A 295 -20.55 -11.68 -9.43
N GLY A 296 -19.86 -11.57 -8.29
CA GLY A 296 -20.47 -11.85 -6.99
C GLY A 296 -21.65 -10.93 -6.67
N SER A 297 -21.52 -9.64 -6.99
CA SER A 297 -22.59 -8.64 -6.85
C SER A 297 -23.78 -9.02 -7.75
N ILE A 298 -23.52 -9.30 -9.03
CA ILE A 298 -24.54 -9.72 -9.99
C ILE A 298 -25.30 -10.95 -9.48
N LEU A 299 -24.59 -12.05 -9.18
CA LEU A 299 -25.19 -13.31 -8.75
C LEU A 299 -26.05 -13.15 -7.49
N SER A 300 -25.59 -12.35 -6.51
CA SER A 300 -26.36 -12.09 -5.29
C SER A 300 -27.67 -11.34 -5.56
N GLY A 301 -27.68 -10.45 -6.55
CA GLY A 301 -28.83 -9.66 -6.93
C GLY A 301 -29.84 -10.36 -7.83
N LEU A 302 -29.47 -11.48 -8.49
CA LEU A 302 -30.37 -12.19 -9.40
C LEU A 302 -31.69 -12.65 -8.77
N SER A 303 -31.69 -12.91 -7.45
CA SER A 303 -32.89 -13.30 -6.72
C SER A 303 -34.01 -12.24 -6.73
N ALA A 304 -33.68 -10.98 -7.03
CA ALA A 304 -34.64 -9.89 -7.16
C ALA A 304 -35.29 -9.81 -8.56
N LEU A 305 -34.79 -10.56 -9.55
CA LEU A 305 -35.29 -10.53 -10.92
C LEU A 305 -36.26 -11.70 -11.19
N PRO A 306 -37.38 -11.48 -11.91
CA PRO A 306 -38.31 -12.55 -12.28
C PRO A 306 -37.68 -13.69 -13.09
N ASN A 307 -36.70 -13.38 -13.93
CA ASN A 307 -35.92 -14.34 -14.75
C ASN A 307 -34.55 -14.66 -14.14
N GLY A 308 -34.30 -14.34 -12.87
CA GLY A 308 -33.00 -14.49 -12.23
C GLY A 308 -32.41 -15.91 -12.29
N ALA A 309 -33.24 -16.95 -12.18
CA ALA A 309 -32.80 -18.34 -12.28
C ALA A 309 -32.31 -18.72 -13.69
N GLU A 310 -32.93 -18.16 -14.73
CA GLU A 310 -32.52 -18.35 -16.13
C GLU A 310 -31.17 -17.66 -16.37
N ILE A 311 -31.02 -16.42 -15.88
CA ILE A 311 -29.77 -15.66 -15.98
C ILE A 311 -28.64 -16.38 -15.22
N GLN A 312 -28.92 -16.89 -14.02
CA GLN A 312 -27.93 -17.63 -13.24
C GLN A 312 -27.43 -18.87 -14.00
N ALA A 313 -28.34 -19.66 -14.58
CA ALA A 313 -27.98 -20.82 -15.38
C ALA A 313 -27.15 -20.44 -16.62
N ALA A 314 -27.39 -19.28 -17.23
CA ALA A 314 -26.60 -18.77 -18.34
C ALA A 314 -25.15 -18.42 -17.92
N PHE A 315 -24.96 -17.79 -16.74
CA PHE A 315 -23.63 -17.57 -16.18
C PHE A 315 -22.90 -18.88 -15.85
N GLU A 316 -23.59 -19.86 -15.27
CA GLU A 316 -23.03 -21.18 -14.96
C GLU A 316 -22.61 -21.93 -16.24
N ALA A 317 -23.43 -21.87 -17.29
CA ALA A 317 -23.09 -22.44 -18.60
C ALA A 317 -21.86 -21.76 -19.23
N ALA A 318 -21.79 -20.43 -19.18
CA ALA A 318 -20.65 -19.68 -19.70
C ALA A 318 -19.35 -20.01 -18.96
N LEU A 319 -19.38 -20.22 -17.64
CA LEU A 319 -18.21 -20.70 -16.87
C LEU A 319 -17.79 -22.12 -17.26
N ALA A 320 -18.75 -22.99 -17.61
CA ALA A 320 -18.46 -24.36 -18.02
C ALA A 320 -17.91 -24.47 -19.46
N GLU A 321 -18.34 -23.58 -20.35
CA GLU A 321 -18.01 -23.61 -21.78
C GLU A 321 -16.87 -22.64 -22.17
N GLY A 322 -16.61 -21.62 -21.34
CA GLY A 322 -15.61 -20.58 -21.54
C GLY A 322 -14.16 -21.05 -21.34
N PRO A 323 -13.17 -20.16 -21.54
CA PRO A 323 -11.80 -20.43 -21.12
C PRO A 323 -11.74 -20.70 -19.62
N ARG A 324 -10.85 -21.60 -19.20
CA ARG A 324 -10.63 -21.88 -17.77
C ARG A 324 -10.24 -20.58 -17.06
N LEU A 325 -10.84 -20.32 -15.91
CA LEU A 325 -10.63 -19.08 -15.15
C LEU A 325 -9.82 -19.38 -13.89
N SER A 326 -8.99 -18.43 -13.45
CA SER A 326 -8.31 -18.54 -12.15
C SER A 326 -9.29 -18.31 -10.99
N TYR A 327 -9.03 -19.00 -9.87
CA TYR A 327 -9.86 -18.98 -8.67
C TYR A 327 -9.14 -18.34 -7.48
N VAL A 328 -9.88 -17.50 -6.77
CA VAL A 328 -9.49 -16.94 -5.47
C VAL A 328 -9.78 -17.95 -4.36
N ASN A 329 -10.91 -18.67 -4.49
CA ASN A 329 -11.29 -19.76 -3.60
C ASN A 329 -12.12 -20.81 -4.36
N SER A 330 -11.47 -21.89 -4.79
CA SER A 330 -12.10 -22.99 -5.53
C SER A 330 -13.18 -23.72 -4.71
N ASP A 331 -12.96 -23.95 -3.42
CA ASP A 331 -13.93 -24.63 -2.53
C ASP A 331 -15.27 -23.90 -2.44
N LYS A 332 -15.27 -22.57 -2.65
CA LYS A 332 -16.45 -21.71 -2.63
C LYS A 332 -16.89 -21.26 -4.02
N GLY A 333 -16.23 -21.71 -5.09
CA GLY A 333 -16.49 -21.27 -6.45
C GLY A 333 -16.15 -19.80 -6.73
N ILE A 334 -15.35 -19.14 -5.89
CA ILE A 334 -14.98 -17.72 -6.04
C ILE A 334 -13.85 -17.59 -7.05
N THR A 335 -14.19 -17.08 -8.22
CA THR A 335 -13.28 -16.82 -9.34
C THR A 335 -12.63 -15.44 -9.24
N ASN A 336 -11.61 -15.20 -10.06
CA ASN A 336 -10.99 -13.89 -10.26
C ASN A 336 -11.99 -12.79 -10.68
N LEU A 337 -13.14 -13.16 -11.25
CA LEU A 337 -14.18 -12.21 -11.71
C LEU A 337 -15.26 -11.91 -10.66
N HIS A 338 -15.19 -12.52 -9.47
CA HIS A 338 -16.23 -12.34 -8.44
C HIS A 338 -16.21 -10.96 -7.78
N VAL A 339 -15.03 -10.49 -7.39
CA VAL A 339 -14.85 -9.22 -6.69
C VAL A 339 -13.66 -8.47 -7.29
N PRO A 340 -13.81 -7.21 -7.76
CA PRO A 340 -12.74 -6.47 -8.42
C PRO A 340 -11.47 -6.29 -7.59
N SER A 341 -11.61 -6.29 -6.26
CA SER A 341 -10.51 -6.08 -5.31
C SER A 341 -9.87 -7.35 -4.79
N ASP A 342 -10.32 -8.55 -5.17
CA ASP A 342 -9.76 -9.80 -4.65
C ASP A 342 -8.38 -10.11 -5.24
N VAL A 343 -8.15 -9.76 -6.51
CA VAL A 343 -6.88 -10.01 -7.22
C VAL A 343 -6.23 -8.67 -7.57
N ILE A 344 -5.28 -8.26 -6.72
CA ILE A 344 -4.61 -6.96 -6.80
C ILE A 344 -3.22 -7.18 -7.43
N ILE A 345 -2.92 -6.51 -8.54
CA ILE A 345 -1.77 -6.77 -9.41
C ILE A 345 -0.40 -6.84 -8.69
N ASP A 346 -0.09 -5.87 -7.83
CA ASP A 346 1.15 -5.76 -7.08
C ASP A 346 1.37 -6.93 -6.12
N ALA A 347 0.32 -7.54 -5.57
CA ALA A 347 0.45 -8.72 -4.72
C ALA A 347 0.30 -10.04 -5.50
N SER A 348 -0.66 -10.08 -6.41
CA SER A 348 -1.06 -11.29 -7.13
C SER A 348 -0.03 -11.77 -8.15
N VAL A 349 0.61 -10.85 -8.89
CA VAL A 349 1.60 -11.24 -9.89
C VAL A 349 2.90 -11.72 -9.24
N PRO A 350 3.46 -11.08 -8.20
CA PRO A 350 4.59 -11.65 -7.47
C PRO A 350 4.28 -12.98 -6.79
N ALA A 351 3.07 -13.15 -6.24
CA ALA A 351 2.64 -14.43 -5.69
C ALA A 351 2.61 -15.54 -6.76
N LEU A 352 2.08 -15.24 -7.95
CA LEU A 352 2.14 -16.12 -9.12
C LEU A 352 3.58 -16.45 -9.52
N ILE A 353 4.47 -15.45 -9.57
CA ILE A 353 5.87 -15.65 -9.99
C ILE A 353 6.59 -16.55 -8.99
N ARG A 354 6.42 -16.28 -7.70
CA ARG A 354 6.92 -17.11 -6.60
C ARG A 354 6.35 -18.53 -6.65
N ASN A 355 5.12 -18.70 -7.14
CA ASN A 355 4.47 -20.01 -7.29
C ASN A 355 4.88 -20.77 -8.58
N GLY A 356 5.98 -20.38 -9.23
CA GLY A 356 6.46 -21.05 -10.44
C GLY A 356 5.63 -20.72 -11.69
N GLY A 357 4.99 -19.54 -11.70
CA GLY A 357 4.17 -19.08 -12.81
C GLY A 357 2.73 -19.58 -12.77
N LYS A 358 2.24 -20.08 -11.63
CA LYS A 358 0.96 -20.81 -11.56
C LYS A 358 -0.07 -20.16 -10.66
N LEU A 359 -1.34 -20.30 -11.06
CA LEU A 359 -2.53 -19.95 -10.28
C LEU A 359 -3.42 -21.18 -10.07
N TRP A 360 -4.49 -21.02 -9.30
CA TRP A 360 -5.41 -22.11 -8.96
C TRP A 360 -6.61 -22.15 -9.90
N GLY A 361 -6.95 -23.34 -10.39
CA GLY A 361 -8.15 -23.60 -11.19
C GLY A 361 -9.37 -23.96 -10.34
N ALA A 362 -10.48 -24.30 -11.01
CA ALA A 362 -11.74 -24.66 -10.37
C ALA A 362 -11.65 -25.89 -9.45
N ASP A 363 -10.71 -26.80 -9.75
CA ASP A 363 -10.43 -28.01 -8.96
C ASP A 363 -9.48 -27.77 -7.79
N GLY A 364 -8.99 -26.52 -7.61
CA GLY A 364 -7.96 -26.16 -6.64
C GLY A 364 -6.53 -26.56 -7.06
N GLY A 365 -6.35 -27.11 -8.26
CA GLY A 365 -5.06 -27.47 -8.82
C GLY A 365 -4.30 -26.25 -9.35
N GLU A 366 -2.96 -26.33 -9.37
CA GLU A 366 -2.09 -25.28 -9.88
C GLU A 366 -1.84 -25.45 -11.38
N ASP A 367 -2.03 -24.40 -12.17
CA ASP A 367 -1.81 -24.43 -13.61
C ASP A 367 -1.21 -23.13 -14.16
N ASP A 368 -0.66 -23.20 -15.37
CA ASP A 368 -0.18 -22.04 -16.11
C ASP A 368 -1.35 -21.08 -16.45
N THR A 369 -1.04 -19.80 -16.64
CA THR A 369 -2.06 -18.75 -16.79
C THR A 369 -1.67 -17.67 -17.78
N LEU A 370 -2.64 -17.12 -18.51
CA LEU A 370 -2.52 -15.88 -19.24
C LEU A 370 -2.80 -14.71 -18.29
N VAL A 371 -1.75 -13.99 -17.92
CA VAL A 371 -1.79 -12.84 -17.00
C VAL A 371 -2.22 -11.59 -17.77
N VAL A 372 -3.51 -11.28 -17.73
CA VAL A 372 -4.09 -10.13 -18.44
C VAL A 372 -3.90 -8.86 -17.63
N ILE A 373 -3.12 -7.94 -18.20
CA ILE A 373 -2.85 -6.58 -17.70
C ILE A 373 -3.15 -5.64 -18.88
N PRO A 374 -4.37 -5.08 -18.97
CA PRO A 374 -4.81 -4.38 -20.19
C PRO A 374 -3.89 -3.26 -20.64
N ASP A 375 -3.53 -2.32 -19.76
CA ASP A 375 -2.61 -1.24 -20.09
C ASP A 375 -1.14 -1.69 -20.09
N SER A 376 -0.37 -1.22 -21.07
CA SER A 376 1.01 -1.66 -21.29
C SER A 376 2.08 -0.86 -20.53
N SER A 377 1.73 0.20 -19.78
CA SER A 377 2.69 1.06 -19.09
C SER A 377 3.67 0.28 -18.20
N TYR A 378 3.17 -0.77 -17.52
CA TYR A 378 3.94 -1.53 -16.54
C TYR A 378 3.94 -3.04 -16.79
N ALA A 379 3.17 -3.54 -17.76
CA ALA A 379 3.04 -4.97 -18.06
C ALA A 379 4.39 -5.61 -18.43
N GLY A 380 5.28 -4.83 -19.08
CA GLY A 380 6.62 -5.26 -19.48
C GLY A 380 7.50 -5.72 -18.32
N VAL A 381 7.39 -5.10 -17.13
CA VAL A 381 8.15 -5.49 -15.93
C VAL A 381 7.87 -6.94 -15.56
N TYR A 382 6.59 -7.31 -15.43
CA TYR A 382 6.20 -8.66 -15.07
C TYR A 382 6.49 -9.67 -16.17
N SER A 383 6.32 -9.29 -17.44
CA SER A 383 6.68 -10.12 -18.58
C SER A 383 8.17 -10.49 -18.54
N THR A 384 9.03 -9.50 -18.32
CA THR A 384 10.49 -9.70 -18.19
C THR A 384 10.83 -10.65 -17.06
N VAL A 385 10.23 -10.50 -15.87
CA VAL A 385 10.48 -11.41 -14.73
C VAL A 385 10.05 -12.84 -15.05
N ILE A 386 8.88 -13.01 -15.68
CA ILE A 386 8.35 -14.33 -16.06
C ILE A 386 9.30 -15.02 -17.06
N GLU A 387 9.68 -14.33 -18.14
CA GLU A 387 10.58 -14.89 -19.16
C GLU A 387 11.98 -15.19 -18.60
N GLU A 388 12.47 -14.33 -17.69
CA GLU A 388 13.73 -14.53 -16.99
C GLU A 388 13.70 -15.79 -16.11
N ASN A 389 12.62 -16.01 -15.36
CA ASN A 389 12.48 -17.20 -14.51
C ASN A 389 12.25 -18.48 -15.33
N LYS A 390 11.56 -18.42 -16.47
CA LYS A 390 11.49 -19.56 -17.40
C LYS A 390 12.88 -19.96 -17.92
N LYS A 391 13.70 -18.97 -18.25
CA LYS A 391 15.05 -19.17 -18.80
C LYS A 391 16.05 -19.66 -17.76
N ASN A 392 16.05 -19.07 -16.57
CA ASN A 392 17.10 -19.23 -15.57
C ASN A 392 16.65 -19.99 -14.31
N GLY A 393 15.38 -20.42 -14.26
CA GLY A 393 14.79 -21.04 -13.08
C GLY A 393 14.40 -20.03 -11.99
N ALA A 394 13.88 -20.52 -10.88
CA ALA A 394 13.50 -19.67 -9.75
C ALA A 394 14.69 -18.92 -9.14
N LEU A 395 14.46 -17.74 -8.59
CA LEU A 395 15.44 -17.03 -7.75
C LEU A 395 15.68 -17.77 -6.43
N ASP A 396 16.94 -17.85 -5.99
CA ASP A 396 17.35 -18.50 -4.74
C ASP A 396 17.56 -17.47 -3.61
N PRO A 397 16.65 -17.39 -2.61
CA PRO A 397 16.75 -16.42 -1.52
C PRO A 397 18.04 -16.50 -0.71
N ALA A 398 18.75 -17.64 -0.73
CA ALA A 398 20.01 -17.82 -0.02
C ALA A 398 21.17 -17.01 -0.63
N THR A 399 21.10 -16.70 -1.93
CA THR A 399 22.24 -16.18 -2.70
C THR A 399 21.96 -14.87 -3.43
N ILE A 400 20.69 -14.57 -3.71
CA ILE A 400 20.32 -13.37 -4.46
C ILE A 400 20.59 -12.06 -3.71
N GLY A 401 20.94 -11.03 -4.48
CA GLY A 401 21.02 -9.62 -4.04
C GLY A 401 19.65 -9.04 -3.72
N SER A 402 19.57 -7.72 -3.62
CA SER A 402 18.35 -6.98 -3.31
C SER A 402 18.06 -5.87 -4.31
N VAL A 403 16.78 -5.55 -4.49
CA VAL A 403 16.35 -4.41 -5.29
C VAL A 403 15.53 -3.44 -4.41
N PRO A 404 16.20 -2.51 -3.69
CA PRO A 404 15.54 -1.40 -3.03
C PRO A 404 14.78 -0.50 -4.02
N ASN A 405 13.88 0.34 -3.50
CA ASN A 405 13.15 1.31 -4.30
C ASN A 405 13.22 2.73 -3.73
N VAL A 406 13.53 3.68 -4.60
CA VAL A 406 13.33 5.12 -4.41
C VAL A 406 12.17 5.58 -5.29
N GLY A 407 11.02 5.84 -4.67
CA GLY A 407 9.76 6.06 -5.36
C GLY A 407 9.26 7.50 -5.29
N LEU A 408 8.95 8.08 -6.45
CA LEU A 408 8.28 9.37 -6.55
C LEU A 408 6.82 9.21 -6.10
N MET A 409 6.43 9.88 -5.02
CA MET A 409 5.06 9.76 -4.49
C MET A 409 4.53 11.01 -3.78
N ALA A 410 5.40 11.96 -3.44
CA ALA A 410 5.01 13.12 -2.65
C ALA A 410 3.86 13.88 -3.34
N GLN A 411 2.92 14.39 -2.54
CA GLN A 411 1.80 15.21 -3.01
C GLN A 411 0.90 14.51 -4.05
N ALA A 412 0.70 13.20 -3.88
CA ALA A 412 -0.11 12.36 -4.76
C ALA A 412 0.34 12.42 -6.23
N ALA A 413 1.65 12.27 -6.45
CA ALA A 413 2.25 12.25 -7.78
C ALA A 413 1.60 11.21 -8.70
N GLU A 414 1.49 11.57 -9.98
CA GLU A 414 1.10 10.69 -11.10
C GLU A 414 -0.31 10.09 -10.94
N GLU A 415 -0.50 8.80 -11.21
CA GLU A 415 -1.79 8.12 -11.21
C GLU A 415 -2.53 8.18 -9.88
N TYR A 416 -1.81 8.25 -8.76
CA TYR A 416 -2.42 8.22 -7.43
C TYR A 416 -3.11 9.55 -7.09
N GLY A 417 -2.82 10.61 -7.84
CA GLY A 417 -3.53 11.87 -7.81
C GLY A 417 -4.66 11.99 -8.84
N SER A 418 -4.89 10.99 -9.68
CA SER A 418 -5.73 11.12 -10.89
C SER A 418 -7.24 10.92 -10.69
N HIS A 419 -7.69 10.50 -9.51
CA HIS A 419 -9.06 10.01 -9.34
C HIS A 419 -10.15 11.06 -9.61
N ASP A 420 -9.89 12.32 -9.26
CA ASP A 420 -10.79 13.44 -9.53
C ASP A 420 -10.62 14.01 -10.95
N LYS A 421 -9.78 13.37 -11.76
CA LYS A 421 -9.41 13.72 -13.13
C LYS A 421 -9.54 12.52 -14.08
N THR A 422 -10.31 11.51 -13.69
CA THR A 422 -10.59 10.32 -14.51
C THR A 422 -12.07 10.29 -14.84
N PHE A 423 -12.40 10.15 -16.12
CA PHE A 423 -13.77 10.23 -16.63
C PHE A 423 -14.03 9.14 -17.67
N GLU A 424 -15.24 8.62 -17.67
CA GLU A 424 -15.77 7.92 -18.84
C GLU A 424 -16.28 8.98 -19.82
N ALA A 425 -15.79 8.97 -21.06
CA ALA A 425 -16.15 9.95 -22.07
C ALA A 425 -17.66 9.89 -22.36
N PRO A 426 -18.40 11.01 -22.21
CA PRO A 426 -19.87 10.97 -22.22
C PRO A 426 -20.46 10.75 -23.63
N ALA A 427 -19.73 11.15 -24.67
CA ALA A 427 -20.09 10.99 -26.07
C ALA A 427 -18.85 11.09 -26.95
N ASP A 428 -18.97 10.69 -28.21
CA ASP A 428 -17.94 10.92 -29.22
C ASP A 428 -17.63 12.42 -29.34
N GLY A 429 -16.35 12.75 -29.39
CA GLY A 429 -15.88 14.13 -29.44
C GLY A 429 -14.42 14.28 -29.08
N THR A 430 -14.09 15.39 -28.45
CA THR A 430 -12.73 15.74 -28.04
C THR A 430 -12.72 16.11 -26.56
N ILE A 431 -11.73 15.62 -25.80
CA ILE A 431 -11.44 16.12 -24.45
C ILE A 431 -10.18 16.97 -24.50
N GLU A 432 -10.27 18.19 -23.98
CA GLU A 432 -9.20 19.18 -23.97
C GLU A 432 -8.85 19.59 -22.53
N VAL A 433 -7.56 19.77 -22.28
CA VAL A 433 -7.04 20.46 -21.09
C VAL A 433 -6.68 21.88 -21.49
N ARG A 434 -7.40 22.86 -20.96
CA ARG A 434 -7.25 24.28 -21.29
C ARG A 434 -6.63 25.04 -20.13
N ASP A 435 -5.76 26.00 -20.45
CA ASP A 435 -5.18 26.95 -19.50
C ASP A 435 -6.18 28.07 -19.15
N SER A 436 -5.83 28.96 -18.20
CA SER A 436 -6.76 30.04 -17.80
C SER A 436 -7.00 31.10 -18.88
N SER A 437 -6.18 31.15 -19.93
CA SER A 437 -6.38 32.00 -21.10
C SER A 437 -7.34 31.37 -22.12
N GLY A 438 -7.68 30.09 -21.95
CA GLY A 438 -8.47 29.28 -22.86
C GLY A 438 -7.63 28.59 -23.95
N ALA A 439 -6.30 28.62 -23.87
CA ALA A 439 -5.45 27.90 -24.79
C ALA A 439 -5.46 26.39 -24.48
N VAL A 440 -5.57 25.57 -25.53
CA VAL A 440 -5.53 24.12 -25.41
C VAL A 440 -4.08 23.67 -25.22
N LEU A 441 -3.80 23.03 -24.09
CA LEU A 441 -2.49 22.46 -23.77
C LEU A 441 -2.38 21.01 -24.24
N LEU A 442 -3.43 20.22 -23.98
CA LEU A 442 -3.51 18.80 -24.34
C LEU A 442 -4.90 18.51 -24.92
N GLU A 443 -4.98 17.57 -25.87
CA GLU A 443 -6.21 17.25 -26.59
C GLU A 443 -6.24 15.77 -27.00
N HIS A 444 -7.39 15.11 -26.83
CA HIS A 444 -7.62 13.74 -27.30
C HIS A 444 -8.98 13.62 -28.00
N ALA A 445 -9.00 13.00 -29.17
CA ALA A 445 -10.24 12.50 -29.74
C ALA A 445 -10.67 11.25 -28.96
N VAL A 446 -11.92 11.21 -28.52
CA VAL A 446 -12.47 10.12 -27.70
C VAL A 446 -13.82 9.64 -28.24
N ARG A 447 -14.16 8.40 -27.94
CA ARG A 447 -15.48 7.81 -28.18
C ARG A 447 -16.26 7.67 -26.89
N ALA A 448 -17.58 7.59 -27.00
CA ALA A 448 -18.44 7.31 -25.86
C ALA A 448 -17.98 6.05 -25.12
N GLY A 449 -17.76 6.16 -23.81
CA GLY A 449 -17.29 5.06 -22.97
C GLY A 449 -15.77 4.98 -22.80
N ASP A 450 -14.97 5.66 -23.62
CA ASP A 450 -13.51 5.67 -23.45
C ASP A 450 -13.13 6.19 -22.05
N ILE A 451 -12.13 5.57 -21.44
CA ILE A 451 -11.68 5.97 -20.11
C ILE A 451 -10.58 7.01 -20.30
N TRP A 452 -10.87 8.29 -20.04
CA TRP A 452 -9.90 9.38 -20.13
C TRP A 452 -9.36 9.73 -18.74
N ARG A 453 -8.08 10.10 -18.65
CA ARG A 453 -7.42 10.44 -17.38
C ARG A 453 -6.40 11.55 -17.54
N ALA A 454 -6.29 12.42 -16.53
CA ALA A 454 -5.14 13.31 -16.34
C ALA A 454 -4.40 13.09 -15.01
N THR A 455 -3.09 13.33 -15.03
CA THR A 455 -2.15 13.18 -13.92
C THR A 455 -1.35 14.47 -13.69
N GLN A 456 -0.78 14.60 -12.49
CA GLN A 456 0.00 15.76 -12.07
C GLN A 456 1.21 15.32 -11.26
N THR A 457 2.38 15.85 -11.59
CA THR A 457 3.63 15.59 -10.86
C THR A 457 4.40 16.89 -10.69
N LYS A 458 4.49 17.37 -9.46
CA LYS A 458 5.08 18.68 -9.14
C LYS A 458 6.60 18.64 -9.19
N ASP A 459 7.19 19.78 -9.54
CA ASP A 459 8.64 19.96 -9.71
C ASP A 459 9.43 19.65 -8.42
N VAL A 460 8.95 20.16 -7.29
CA VAL A 460 9.60 19.97 -5.97
C VAL A 460 9.70 18.48 -5.59
N PRO A 461 8.61 17.69 -5.65
CA PRO A 461 8.70 16.23 -5.55
C PRO A 461 9.72 15.55 -6.48
N ILE A 462 9.81 15.96 -7.76
CA ILE A 462 10.76 15.36 -8.71
C ILE A 462 12.21 15.66 -8.29
N ARG A 463 12.50 16.91 -7.93
CA ARG A 463 13.84 17.32 -7.49
C ARG A 463 14.27 16.60 -6.20
N ASP A 464 13.37 16.47 -5.24
CA ASP A 464 13.61 15.69 -4.01
C ASP A 464 13.83 14.20 -4.30
N TRP A 465 13.07 13.63 -5.24
CA TRP A 465 13.22 12.23 -5.65
C TRP A 465 14.60 11.96 -6.28
N VAL A 466 15.10 12.86 -7.13
CA VAL A 466 16.47 12.78 -7.69
C VAL A 466 17.52 12.87 -6.57
N LYS A 467 17.36 13.82 -5.64
CA LYS A 467 18.24 13.95 -4.47
C LYS A 467 18.27 12.67 -3.63
N LEU A 468 17.11 12.07 -3.38
CA LEU A 468 16.99 10.83 -2.61
C LEU A 468 17.68 9.66 -3.33
N ALA A 469 17.54 9.56 -4.65
CA ALA A 469 18.21 8.54 -5.45
C ALA A 469 19.75 8.63 -5.32
N VAL A 470 20.32 9.83 -5.47
CA VAL A 470 21.76 10.07 -5.30
C VAL A 470 22.19 9.76 -3.86
N THR A 471 21.40 10.16 -2.87
CA THR A 471 21.67 9.91 -1.45
C THR A 471 21.75 8.41 -1.15
N ARG A 472 20.81 7.61 -1.67
CA ARG A 472 20.79 6.15 -1.48
C ARG A 472 21.91 5.45 -2.26
N ALA A 473 22.20 5.87 -3.49
CA ALA A 473 23.33 5.35 -4.27
C ALA A 473 24.65 5.59 -3.54
N ARG A 474 24.85 6.80 -2.99
CA ARG A 474 26.03 7.15 -2.20
C ARG A 474 26.15 6.34 -0.92
N ALA A 475 25.05 6.18 -0.18
CA ALA A 475 25.04 5.49 1.10
C ALA A 475 25.30 3.98 0.97
N THR A 476 24.89 3.36 -0.15
CA THR A 476 24.95 1.90 -0.33
C THR A 476 26.06 1.45 -1.28
N GLY A 477 26.52 2.34 -2.18
CA GLY A 477 27.42 1.98 -3.28
C GLY A 477 26.74 1.17 -4.40
N ALA A 478 25.44 0.87 -4.30
CA ALA A 478 24.71 0.16 -5.34
C ALA A 478 24.39 1.11 -6.52
N PRO A 479 24.40 0.61 -7.77
CA PRO A 479 23.90 1.37 -8.91
C PRO A 479 22.44 1.79 -8.71
N ALA A 480 22.11 3.01 -9.08
CA ALA A 480 20.74 3.52 -9.09
C ALA A 480 20.26 3.65 -10.54
N VAL A 481 19.17 2.97 -10.87
CA VAL A 481 18.60 2.97 -12.22
C VAL A 481 17.24 3.66 -12.17
N PHE A 482 17.08 4.73 -12.94
CA PHE A 482 15.81 5.38 -13.20
C PHE A 482 15.01 4.58 -14.23
N TRP A 483 13.82 4.11 -13.86
CA TRP A 483 12.97 3.29 -14.72
C TRP A 483 11.99 4.21 -15.44
N LEU A 484 12.42 4.76 -16.57
CA LEU A 484 11.71 5.76 -17.34
C LEU A 484 11.76 5.38 -18.82
N ASP A 485 10.60 5.27 -19.44
CA ASP A 485 10.46 4.91 -20.85
C ASP A 485 10.45 6.18 -21.72
N GLU A 486 11.47 6.38 -22.55
CA GLU A 486 11.52 7.56 -23.42
C GLU A 486 10.39 7.61 -24.48
N GLU A 487 9.70 6.49 -24.72
CA GLU A 487 8.53 6.44 -25.61
C GLU A 487 7.23 6.91 -24.93
N ARG A 488 7.22 7.07 -23.60
CA ARG A 488 6.10 7.67 -22.86
C ARG A 488 6.31 9.18 -22.74
N ALA A 489 5.29 9.96 -23.09
CA ALA A 489 5.38 11.42 -23.06
C ALA A 489 5.66 11.95 -21.63
N HIS A 490 5.07 11.33 -20.61
CA HIS A 490 5.31 11.66 -19.21
C HIS A 490 6.77 11.39 -18.81
N ASP A 491 7.22 10.16 -19.03
CA ASP A 491 8.56 9.73 -18.64
C ASP A 491 9.63 10.51 -19.41
N ALA A 492 9.41 10.88 -20.67
CA ALA A 492 10.31 11.76 -21.41
C ALA A 492 10.50 13.14 -20.72
N ASN A 493 9.42 13.71 -20.17
CA ASN A 493 9.50 14.94 -19.37
C ASN A 493 10.22 14.70 -18.03
N LEU A 494 9.99 13.56 -17.36
CA LEU A 494 10.73 13.18 -16.16
C LEU A 494 12.23 12.96 -16.45
N ILE A 495 12.59 12.34 -17.58
CA ILE A 495 13.98 12.16 -18.00
C ILE A 495 14.67 13.53 -18.17
N ALA A 496 13.97 14.50 -18.77
CA ALA A 496 14.49 15.86 -18.89
C ALA A 496 14.76 16.49 -17.52
N LYS A 497 13.82 16.36 -16.57
CA LYS A 497 13.96 16.83 -15.19
C LYS A 497 15.09 16.12 -14.43
N VAL A 498 15.21 14.80 -14.56
CA VAL A 498 16.31 14.03 -13.96
C VAL A 498 17.66 14.52 -14.48
N LYS A 499 17.80 14.72 -15.80
CA LYS A 499 19.02 15.27 -16.42
C LYS A 499 19.32 16.70 -15.97
N GLU A 500 18.29 17.49 -15.70
CA GLU A 500 18.41 18.86 -15.17
C GLU A 500 18.92 18.87 -13.72
N TYR A 501 18.42 17.99 -12.85
CA TYR A 501 18.72 18.02 -11.41
C TYR A 501 19.92 17.17 -10.99
N LEU A 502 20.28 16.12 -11.71
CA LEU A 502 21.45 15.30 -11.37
C LEU A 502 22.75 16.13 -11.21
N PRO A 503 23.05 17.13 -12.07
CA PRO A 503 24.21 18.02 -11.91
C PRO A 503 24.22 18.87 -10.64
N GLU A 504 23.11 18.99 -9.91
CA GLU A 504 23.04 19.71 -8.63
C GLU A 504 23.62 18.90 -7.47
N HIS A 505 23.95 17.64 -7.70
CA HIS A 505 24.48 16.72 -6.70
C HIS A 505 25.88 16.22 -7.06
N ASP A 506 26.65 15.83 -6.05
CA ASP A 506 27.90 15.12 -6.27
C ASP A 506 27.61 13.67 -6.66
N THR A 507 27.79 13.36 -7.94
CA THR A 507 27.65 12.01 -8.52
C THR A 507 29.00 11.33 -8.80
N GLU A 508 30.13 11.90 -8.36
CA GLU A 508 31.46 11.32 -8.62
C GLU A 508 31.55 9.92 -7.99
N GLY A 509 31.93 8.91 -8.78
CA GLY A 509 32.05 7.53 -8.32
C GLY A 509 30.73 6.78 -8.14
N LEU A 510 29.58 7.37 -8.51
CA LEU A 510 28.29 6.68 -8.53
C LEU A 510 27.97 6.12 -9.92
N THR A 511 27.26 4.99 -9.97
CA THR A 511 26.63 4.49 -11.19
C THR A 511 25.16 4.88 -11.16
N ILE A 512 24.77 5.80 -12.03
CA ILE A 512 23.38 6.26 -12.18
C ILE A 512 23.01 6.14 -13.65
N GLU A 513 21.99 5.35 -13.94
CA GLU A 513 21.55 5.04 -15.30
C GLU A 513 20.06 5.38 -15.47
N ILE A 514 19.61 5.56 -16.71
CA ILE A 514 18.19 5.70 -17.07
C ILE A 514 17.89 4.61 -18.10
N MET A 515 16.88 3.78 -17.85
CA MET A 515 16.51 2.63 -18.68
C MET A 515 14.99 2.51 -18.76
N ALA A 516 14.47 1.98 -19.87
CA ALA A 516 13.06 1.62 -19.96
C ALA A 516 12.72 0.55 -18.89
N PRO A 517 11.47 0.48 -18.36
CA PRO A 517 11.14 -0.38 -17.24
C PRO A 517 11.47 -1.87 -17.43
N ASP A 518 11.29 -2.42 -18.63
CA ASP A 518 11.61 -3.81 -18.97
C ASP A 518 13.13 -4.06 -19.03
N GLU A 519 13.90 -3.14 -19.61
CA GLU A 519 15.37 -3.17 -19.62
C GLU A 519 15.95 -3.06 -18.20
N ALA A 520 15.43 -2.11 -17.42
CA ALA A 520 15.83 -1.89 -16.03
C ALA A 520 15.53 -3.12 -15.16
N THR A 521 14.41 -3.79 -15.42
CA THR A 521 14.04 -5.06 -14.78
C THR A 521 15.05 -6.16 -15.12
N ALA A 522 15.38 -6.33 -16.41
CA ALA A 522 16.35 -7.33 -16.85
C ALA A 522 17.74 -7.10 -16.24
N TYR A 523 18.22 -5.85 -16.26
CA TYR A 523 19.48 -5.44 -15.63
C TYR A 523 19.49 -5.76 -14.13
N SER A 524 18.40 -5.43 -13.43
CA SER A 524 18.27 -5.66 -11.99
C SER A 524 18.27 -7.15 -11.65
N LEU A 525 17.53 -7.98 -12.39
CA LEU A 525 17.48 -9.43 -12.19
C LEU A 525 18.82 -10.11 -12.45
N GLU A 526 19.54 -9.69 -13.50
CA GLU A 526 20.86 -10.23 -13.82
C GLU A 526 21.86 -9.99 -12.68
N ARG A 527 21.89 -8.77 -12.14
CA ARG A 527 22.73 -8.40 -10.98
C ARG A 527 22.29 -9.14 -9.72
N MET A 528 20.99 -9.18 -9.48
CA MET A 528 20.39 -9.85 -8.33
C MET A 528 20.79 -11.33 -8.27
N ARG A 529 20.83 -12.05 -9.40
CA ARG A 529 21.31 -13.45 -9.45
C ARG A 529 22.79 -13.61 -9.14
N ARG A 530 23.59 -12.57 -9.35
CA ARG A 530 25.02 -12.53 -8.96
C ARG A 530 25.24 -12.17 -7.50
N GLY A 531 24.17 -11.98 -6.72
CA GLY A 531 24.26 -11.52 -5.34
C GLY A 531 24.51 -10.02 -5.22
N GLU A 532 24.36 -9.26 -6.31
CA GLU A 532 24.60 -7.82 -6.38
C GLU A 532 23.28 -7.04 -6.24
N ASP A 533 23.35 -5.86 -5.62
CA ASP A 533 22.18 -5.02 -5.38
C ASP A 533 21.99 -3.97 -6.48
N THR A 534 20.75 -3.55 -6.74
CA THR A 534 20.41 -2.46 -7.68
C THR A 534 19.29 -1.62 -7.10
N ILE A 535 19.45 -0.30 -6.98
CA ILE A 535 18.37 0.58 -6.55
C ILE A 535 17.48 0.87 -7.75
N SER A 536 16.20 0.50 -7.65
CA SER A 536 15.17 0.94 -8.61
C SER A 536 14.70 2.34 -8.23
N VAL A 537 14.79 3.29 -9.15
CA VAL A 537 14.35 4.67 -8.96
C VAL A 537 13.17 4.90 -9.90
N THR A 538 11.96 5.01 -9.35
CA THR A 538 10.73 4.84 -10.15
C THR A 538 9.66 5.88 -9.83
N GLY A 539 8.71 6.03 -10.76
CA GLY A 539 7.40 6.65 -10.49
C GLY A 539 6.61 5.90 -9.41
N ASN A 540 5.44 6.41 -9.07
CA ASN A 540 4.58 6.00 -7.97
C ASN A 540 3.96 4.62 -8.16
N VAL A 541 3.50 4.29 -9.37
CA VAL A 541 2.93 2.95 -9.64
C VAL A 541 4.02 1.89 -9.56
N LEU A 542 5.16 2.11 -10.22
CA LEU A 542 6.29 1.18 -10.17
C LEU A 542 6.94 1.10 -8.78
N ARG A 543 6.89 2.17 -7.97
CA ARG A 543 7.26 2.10 -6.54
C ARG A 543 6.42 1.03 -5.87
N ASP A 544 5.12 1.08 -6.06
CA ASP A 544 4.20 0.12 -5.47
C ASP A 544 4.50 -1.31 -5.95
N TYR A 545 4.62 -1.48 -7.27
CA TYR A 545 4.83 -2.82 -7.86
C TYR A 545 6.17 -3.42 -7.45
N ASN A 546 7.25 -2.65 -7.49
CA ASN A 546 8.59 -3.13 -7.15
C ASN A 546 8.75 -3.42 -5.66
N THR A 547 8.07 -2.64 -4.80
CA THR A 547 8.13 -2.85 -3.34
C THR A 547 7.30 -4.03 -2.84
N ASP A 548 6.49 -4.64 -3.70
CA ASP A 548 5.94 -5.98 -3.48
C ASP A 548 6.72 -7.06 -4.24
N LEU A 549 7.02 -6.85 -5.53
CA LEU A 549 7.66 -7.82 -6.40
C LEU A 549 8.98 -8.36 -5.81
N PHE A 550 9.95 -7.48 -5.59
CA PHE A 550 11.27 -7.93 -5.15
C PHE A 550 11.23 -8.47 -3.72
N PRO A 551 10.60 -7.80 -2.74
CA PRO A 551 10.50 -8.35 -1.39
C PRO A 551 9.80 -9.70 -1.29
N ILE A 552 8.75 -9.96 -2.09
CA ILE A 552 8.10 -11.28 -2.12
C ILE A 552 9.05 -12.36 -2.64
N LEU A 553 9.89 -12.05 -3.63
CA LEU A 553 10.87 -12.98 -4.18
C LEU A 553 12.12 -13.14 -3.28
N GLU A 554 12.48 -12.10 -2.53
CA GLU A 554 13.65 -12.06 -1.66
C GLU A 554 13.40 -12.59 -0.26
N LEU A 555 12.24 -12.28 0.31
CA LEU A 555 11.91 -12.50 1.72
C LEU A 555 10.67 -13.39 1.89
N GLY A 556 9.98 -13.72 0.80
CA GLY A 556 8.73 -14.48 0.82
C GLY A 556 7.51 -13.65 1.19
N THR A 557 7.70 -12.36 1.49
CA THR A 557 6.68 -11.39 1.89
C THR A 557 7.21 -9.97 1.76
N SER A 558 6.33 -9.02 1.42
CA SER A 558 6.61 -7.58 1.45
C SER A 558 6.33 -6.92 2.81
N ALA A 559 5.81 -7.67 3.79
CA ALA A 559 5.45 -7.14 5.11
C ALA A 559 6.67 -6.82 6.00
N LYS A 560 7.85 -7.37 5.68
CA LYS A 560 9.08 -7.23 6.49
C LYS A 560 10.04 -6.21 5.88
N MET A 561 9.51 -5.04 5.51
CA MET A 561 10.22 -4.00 4.80
C MET A 561 10.34 -2.74 5.66
N LEU A 562 11.46 -2.03 5.51
CA LEU A 562 11.58 -0.66 5.96
C LEU A 562 10.88 0.25 4.95
N SER A 563 10.02 1.15 5.43
CA SER A 563 9.33 2.15 4.61
C SER A 563 9.55 3.53 5.20
N VAL A 564 10.60 4.20 4.75
CA VAL A 564 10.94 5.57 5.15
C VAL A 564 10.38 6.55 4.12
N VAL A 565 9.87 7.66 4.61
CA VAL A 565 9.44 8.80 3.82
C VAL A 565 10.23 10.01 4.32
N PRO A 566 11.42 10.29 3.72
CA PRO A 566 12.13 11.52 3.98
C PRO A 566 11.23 12.69 3.55
N LEU A 567 10.78 13.48 4.53
CA LEU A 567 9.90 14.61 4.26
C LEU A 567 10.71 15.69 3.56
N ILE A 568 10.10 16.34 2.56
CA ILE A 568 10.80 17.32 1.69
C ILE A 568 11.47 18.43 2.53
N ASN A 569 10.85 18.81 3.65
CA ASN A 569 11.34 19.88 4.53
C ASN A 569 12.36 19.42 5.58
N GLY A 570 12.83 18.16 5.52
CA GLY A 570 13.94 17.63 6.31
C GLY A 570 13.57 16.67 7.45
N GLY A 571 12.28 16.57 7.80
CA GLY A 571 11.80 15.59 8.77
C GLY A 571 11.73 14.16 8.22
N GLY A 572 11.25 13.23 9.03
CA GLY A 572 11.07 11.82 8.69
C GLY A 572 9.69 11.28 9.05
N LEU A 573 9.09 10.53 8.12
CA LEU A 573 7.92 9.69 8.36
C LEU A 573 8.33 8.23 8.17
N PHE A 574 7.99 7.36 9.11
CA PHE A 574 8.39 5.95 9.15
C PHE A 574 7.14 5.08 9.19
N GLU A 575 6.77 4.50 8.06
CA GLU A 575 5.59 3.62 7.98
C GLU A 575 5.95 2.22 8.47
N THR A 576 5.20 1.69 9.43
CA THR A 576 5.48 0.36 10.02
C THR A 576 4.94 -0.80 9.16
N GLY A 577 4.18 -0.50 8.11
CA GLY A 577 3.69 -1.51 7.17
C GLY A 577 2.78 -0.93 6.10
N ALA A 578 2.66 -1.63 4.97
CA ALA A 578 1.84 -1.22 3.83
C ALA A 578 0.41 -1.82 3.85
N GLY A 579 0.12 -2.74 4.77
CA GLY A 579 -1.18 -3.41 4.89
C GLY A 579 -2.26 -2.63 5.63
N GLY A 580 -3.44 -3.25 5.80
CA GLY A 580 -4.51 -2.73 6.66
C GLY A 580 -4.33 -3.06 8.14
N SER A 581 -5.31 -2.70 8.98
CA SER A 581 -5.27 -2.81 10.44
C SER A 581 -5.78 -4.16 11.00
N ALA A 582 -6.02 -5.16 10.13
CA ALA A 582 -6.26 -6.57 10.45
C ALA A 582 -7.45 -6.86 11.42
N PRO A 583 -8.72 -6.64 11.01
CA PRO A 583 -9.91 -6.85 11.86
C PRO A 583 -10.03 -8.26 12.45
N LYS A 584 -9.61 -9.30 11.71
CA LYS A 584 -9.63 -10.70 12.16
C LYS A 584 -8.69 -10.99 13.33
N HIS A 585 -7.70 -10.12 13.58
CA HIS A 585 -6.78 -10.26 14.72
C HIS A 585 -7.46 -9.74 15.99
N VAL A 586 -8.23 -8.65 15.88
CA VAL A 586 -9.06 -8.12 16.97
C VAL A 586 -10.12 -9.14 17.39
N GLN A 587 -10.79 -9.78 16.43
CA GLN A 587 -11.76 -10.83 16.72
C GLN A 587 -11.15 -11.96 17.55
N GLN A 588 -9.97 -12.46 17.17
CA GLN A 588 -9.28 -13.49 17.95
C GLN A 588 -8.85 -12.97 19.33
N LEU A 589 -8.40 -11.71 19.45
CA LEU A 589 -8.10 -11.14 20.76
C LEU A 589 -9.36 -11.14 21.64
N VAL A 590 -10.48 -10.63 21.15
CA VAL A 590 -11.71 -10.54 21.95
C VAL A 590 -12.26 -11.92 22.33
N GLU A 591 -12.17 -12.91 21.43
CA GLU A 591 -12.70 -14.26 21.65
C GLU A 591 -11.78 -15.13 22.51
N GLU A 592 -10.47 -15.03 22.31
CA GLU A 592 -9.49 -15.98 22.83
C GLU A 592 -8.33 -15.31 23.58
N ASN A 593 -8.35 -13.99 23.78
CA ASN A 593 -7.26 -13.20 24.36
C ASN A 593 -5.90 -13.53 23.73
N TYR A 594 -5.87 -13.60 22.40
CA TYR A 594 -4.68 -13.91 21.62
C TYR A 594 -4.53 -12.95 20.44
N LEU A 595 -3.48 -12.11 20.48
CA LEU A 595 -3.22 -11.16 19.39
C LEU A 595 -2.11 -11.68 18.48
N ARG A 596 -2.44 -12.11 17.27
CA ARG A 596 -1.48 -12.61 16.26
C ARG A 596 -0.91 -11.52 15.33
N TRP A 597 -0.98 -10.25 15.73
CA TRP A 597 -0.39 -9.14 15.00
C TRP A 597 1.13 -9.17 15.13
N ASP A 598 1.84 -9.11 14.01
CA ASP A 598 3.31 -9.10 13.98
C ASP A 598 3.81 -7.65 13.94
N SER A 599 4.42 -7.19 15.04
CA SER A 599 4.93 -5.83 15.20
C SER A 599 6.34 -5.62 14.62
N LEU A 600 6.88 -6.59 13.88
CA LEU A 600 8.21 -6.52 13.29
C LEU A 600 8.46 -5.24 12.47
N GLY A 601 7.46 -4.77 11.73
CA GLY A 601 7.56 -3.52 10.98
C GLY A 601 7.63 -2.26 11.86
N GLU A 602 7.05 -2.31 13.07
CA GLU A 602 7.19 -1.25 14.08
C GLU A 602 8.63 -1.18 14.60
N PHE A 603 9.30 -2.33 14.74
CA PHE A 603 10.69 -2.40 15.20
C PHE A 603 11.63 -1.76 14.18
N PHE A 604 11.43 -2.03 12.88
CA PHE A 604 12.22 -1.41 11.80
C PHE A 604 11.99 0.09 11.70
N ALA A 605 10.72 0.52 11.75
CA ALA A 605 10.38 1.94 11.70
C ALA A 605 10.98 2.71 12.89
N LEU A 606 10.98 2.10 14.08
CA LEU A 606 11.57 2.70 15.27
C LEU A 606 13.10 2.81 15.17
N ALA A 607 13.79 1.78 14.67
CA ALA A 607 15.24 1.85 14.45
C ALA A 607 15.60 2.98 13.46
N ALA A 608 14.87 3.07 12.34
CA ALA A 608 15.08 4.14 11.36
C ALA A 608 14.72 5.53 11.90
N SER A 609 13.70 5.63 12.76
CA SER A 609 13.33 6.86 13.45
C SER A 609 14.44 7.34 14.38
N PHE A 610 15.09 6.43 15.12
CA PHE A 610 16.25 6.77 15.97
C PHE A 610 17.48 7.17 15.14
N GLU A 611 17.79 6.47 14.04
CA GLU A 611 18.85 6.84 13.09
C GLU A 611 18.63 8.27 12.55
N HIS A 612 17.38 8.58 12.20
CA HIS A 612 17.02 9.92 11.74
C HIS A 612 17.24 10.98 12.82
N LEU A 613 16.84 10.73 14.08
CA LEU A 613 17.12 11.67 15.18
C LEU A 613 18.62 11.81 15.43
N ALA A 614 19.36 10.71 15.41
CA ALA A 614 20.79 10.71 15.63
C ALA A 614 21.50 11.65 14.65
N THR A 615 21.15 11.54 13.36
CA THR A 615 21.73 12.35 12.29
C THR A 615 21.23 13.78 12.27
N THR A 616 19.94 14.03 12.48
CA THR A 616 19.35 15.38 12.39
C THR A 616 19.53 16.23 13.65
N THR A 617 19.74 15.60 14.80
CA THR A 617 19.87 16.30 16.10
C THR A 617 21.23 16.08 16.78
N ASP A 618 22.15 15.37 16.14
CA ASP A 618 23.46 14.98 16.71
C ASP A 618 23.32 14.20 18.03
N ASN A 619 22.37 13.26 18.06
CA ASN A 619 22.06 12.46 19.24
C ASN A 619 22.74 11.08 19.19
N ALA A 620 23.95 10.99 19.75
CA ALA A 620 24.72 9.76 19.79
C ALA A 620 23.99 8.59 20.48
N ARG A 621 23.22 8.84 21.54
CA ARG A 621 22.45 7.79 22.22
C ARG A 621 21.31 7.25 21.37
N ALA A 622 20.68 8.11 20.56
CA ALA A 622 19.70 7.64 19.57
C ALA A 622 20.35 6.70 18.54
N GLN A 623 21.59 6.97 18.10
CA GLN A 623 22.31 6.04 17.21
C GLN A 623 22.52 4.68 17.88
N ILE A 624 22.99 4.68 19.14
CA ILE A 624 23.19 3.44 19.90
C ILE A 624 21.86 2.67 20.04
N LEU A 625 20.75 3.35 20.33
CA LEU A 625 19.42 2.74 20.38
C LEU A 625 19.01 2.12 19.04
N ALA A 626 19.26 2.82 17.91
CA ALA A 626 18.97 2.30 16.57
C ALA A 626 19.78 1.03 16.25
N ASP A 627 21.11 1.09 16.45
CA ASP A 627 22.03 0.00 16.09
C ASP A 627 21.77 -1.25 16.94
N THR A 628 21.49 -1.06 18.23
CA THR A 628 21.16 -2.16 19.15
C THR A 628 19.77 -2.74 18.86
N LEU A 629 18.80 -1.93 18.44
CA LEU A 629 17.47 -2.41 18.04
C LEU A 629 17.51 -3.25 16.76
N ASP A 630 18.30 -2.86 15.74
CA ASP A 630 18.46 -3.67 14.53
C ASP A 630 19.10 -5.04 14.84
N ARG A 631 20.15 -5.06 15.67
CA ARG A 631 20.77 -6.32 16.12
C ARG A 631 19.81 -7.18 16.94
N ALA A 632 19.08 -6.59 17.88
CA ALA A 632 18.05 -7.27 18.67
C ALA A 632 16.96 -7.86 17.78
N THR A 633 16.57 -7.15 16.71
CA THR A 633 15.60 -7.65 15.73
C THR A 633 16.17 -8.82 14.93
N GLY A 634 17.48 -8.82 14.62
CA GLY A 634 18.18 -9.97 14.06
C GLY A 634 18.12 -11.21 14.96
N THR A 635 18.41 -11.06 16.26
CA THR A 635 18.29 -12.13 17.25
C THR A 635 16.84 -12.62 17.37
N PHE A 636 15.88 -11.70 17.45
CA PHE A 636 14.44 -11.99 17.48
C PHE A 636 13.98 -12.89 16.32
N LEU A 637 14.46 -12.60 15.12
CA LEU A 637 14.15 -13.40 13.93
C LEU A 637 14.80 -14.79 13.99
N ASN A 638 16.08 -14.86 14.37
CA ASN A 638 16.81 -16.14 14.46
C ASN A 638 16.24 -17.09 15.52
N GLU A 639 15.72 -16.54 16.61
CA GLU A 639 15.09 -17.30 17.70
C GLU A 639 13.59 -17.57 17.48
N ASP A 640 13.06 -17.23 16.31
CA ASP A 640 11.66 -17.42 15.88
C ASP A 640 10.65 -16.88 16.91
N LYS A 641 10.87 -15.65 17.38
CA LYS A 641 10.04 -15.02 18.43
C LYS A 641 8.89 -14.18 17.89
N SER A 642 8.59 -14.28 16.60
CA SER A 642 7.36 -13.72 16.00
C SER A 642 6.10 -14.37 16.60
N PRO A 643 4.96 -13.66 16.63
CA PRO A 643 3.71 -14.22 17.11
C PRO A 643 3.29 -15.46 16.33
N THR A 644 2.98 -16.55 17.05
CA THR A 644 2.36 -17.72 16.43
C THR A 644 0.89 -17.43 16.08
N ARG A 645 0.21 -18.34 15.39
CA ARG A 645 -1.19 -18.14 14.97
C ARG A 645 -2.24 -18.81 15.87
N ARG A 646 -1.83 -19.41 17.00
CA ARG A 646 -2.74 -20.21 17.85
C ARG A 646 -2.45 -20.03 19.34
N VAL A 647 -3.51 -20.11 20.13
CA VAL A 647 -3.47 -20.10 21.60
C VAL A 647 -2.45 -21.11 22.13
N GLY A 648 -1.75 -20.72 23.20
CA GLY A 648 -0.72 -21.49 23.87
C GLY A 648 0.69 -21.23 23.32
N GLY A 649 0.82 -20.48 22.23
CA GLY A 649 2.10 -19.96 21.74
C GLY A 649 2.39 -18.53 22.21
N ILE A 650 3.55 -18.01 21.80
CA ILE A 650 3.90 -16.60 21.91
C ILE A 650 2.96 -15.80 21.00
N ASP A 651 2.25 -14.82 21.54
CA ASP A 651 1.46 -13.86 20.77
C ASP A 651 2.21 -12.51 20.67
N ASN A 652 1.54 -11.47 20.18
CA ASN A 652 2.11 -10.12 20.04
C ASN A 652 2.79 -9.61 21.32
N ARG A 653 2.18 -9.78 22.49
CA ARG A 653 2.74 -9.32 23.78
C ARG A 653 4.02 -10.06 24.13
N GLY A 654 4.02 -11.38 23.91
CA GLY A 654 5.22 -12.18 24.11
C GLY A 654 6.35 -11.79 23.15
N SER A 655 6.01 -11.42 21.91
CA SER A 655 7.00 -10.93 20.95
C SER A 655 7.63 -9.60 21.39
N HIS A 656 6.85 -8.68 21.95
CA HIS A 656 7.36 -7.42 22.50
C HIS A 656 8.30 -7.65 23.69
N PHE A 657 7.95 -8.58 24.58
CA PHE A 657 8.83 -8.98 25.68
C PHE A 657 10.19 -9.48 25.16
N TYR A 658 10.19 -10.40 24.19
CA TYR A 658 11.44 -10.93 23.64
C TYR A 658 12.27 -9.86 22.94
N LEU A 659 11.65 -8.96 22.19
CA LEU A 659 12.38 -7.82 21.62
C LEU A 659 12.99 -6.94 22.73
N ALA A 660 12.23 -6.59 23.77
CA ALA A 660 12.72 -5.79 24.88
C ALA A 660 13.92 -6.45 25.57
N LEU A 661 13.86 -7.76 25.80
CA LEU A 661 14.94 -8.55 26.37
C LEU A 661 16.20 -8.48 25.49
N TYR A 662 16.09 -8.83 24.20
CA TYR A 662 17.25 -8.82 23.30
C TYR A 662 17.82 -7.42 23.11
N TRP A 663 16.97 -6.39 23.09
CA TRP A 663 17.41 -5.01 22.99
C TRP A 663 18.16 -4.54 24.23
N ALA A 664 17.68 -4.89 25.43
CA ALA A 664 18.40 -4.62 26.67
C ALA A 664 19.76 -5.34 26.70
N GLU A 665 19.85 -6.56 26.18
CA GLU A 665 21.11 -7.32 26.10
C GLU A 665 22.11 -6.68 25.14
N GLU A 666 21.67 -6.23 23.96
CA GLU A 666 22.51 -5.50 23.01
C GLU A 666 22.98 -4.16 23.59
N LEU A 667 22.10 -3.44 24.30
CA LEU A 667 22.44 -2.18 24.98
C LEU A 667 23.39 -2.37 26.16
N ALA A 668 23.33 -3.51 26.86
CA ALA A 668 24.26 -3.86 27.92
C ALA A 668 25.66 -4.24 27.39
N GLN A 669 25.75 -4.72 26.15
CA GLN A 669 26.99 -5.21 25.52
C GLN A 669 27.75 -4.15 24.73
N GLN A 670 27.09 -3.10 24.24
CA GLN A 670 27.75 -2.03 23.50
C GLN A 670 28.80 -1.30 24.36
N THR A 671 29.81 -0.73 23.71
CA THR A 671 30.98 -0.11 24.37
C THR A 671 31.12 1.38 24.07
N GLU A 672 30.11 1.99 23.45
CA GLU A 672 30.10 3.39 23.03
C GLU A 672 29.65 4.33 24.16
N ASP A 673 28.68 3.91 24.99
CA ASP A 673 28.22 4.64 26.17
C ASP A 673 28.18 3.72 27.39
N ALA A 674 29.13 3.89 28.31
CA ALA A 674 29.28 3.04 29.49
C ALA A 674 28.14 3.21 30.52
N ASP A 675 27.56 4.40 30.62
CA ASP A 675 26.46 4.67 31.55
C ASP A 675 25.17 4.02 31.05
N LEU A 676 24.93 4.11 29.73
CA LEU A 676 23.82 3.43 29.06
C LEU A 676 23.97 1.91 29.20
N ALA A 677 25.17 1.36 28.97
CA ALA A 677 25.43 -0.07 29.14
C ALA A 677 25.16 -0.54 30.57
N ALA A 678 25.60 0.23 31.57
CA ALA A 678 25.38 -0.12 32.98
C ALA A 678 23.89 -0.11 33.36
N ALA A 679 23.13 0.89 32.90
CA ALA A 679 21.68 0.96 33.13
C ALA A 679 20.96 -0.25 32.52
N PHE A 680 21.25 -0.57 31.26
CA PHE A 680 20.63 -1.69 30.57
C PHE A 680 21.13 -3.07 31.04
N ALA A 681 22.33 -3.18 31.60
CA ALA A 681 22.80 -4.43 32.22
C ALA A 681 21.90 -4.89 33.38
N ALA A 682 21.39 -3.94 34.19
CA ALA A 682 20.46 -4.24 35.27
C ALA A 682 19.08 -4.70 34.74
N LEU A 683 18.56 -4.01 33.73
CA LEU A 683 17.30 -4.40 33.08
C LEU A 683 17.42 -5.76 32.39
N ALA A 684 18.47 -5.97 31.58
CA ALA A 684 18.75 -7.22 30.87
C ALA A 684 18.84 -8.40 31.85
N GLY A 685 19.58 -8.24 32.96
CA GLY A 685 19.63 -9.25 34.03
C GLY A 685 18.25 -9.56 34.60
N THR A 686 17.47 -8.53 34.93
CA THR A 686 16.11 -8.69 35.49
C THR A 686 15.18 -9.40 34.52
N LEU A 687 15.15 -9.00 33.25
CA LEU A 687 14.31 -9.60 32.21
C LEU A 687 14.72 -11.06 31.95
N ARG A 688 16.02 -11.36 31.90
CA ARG A 688 16.53 -12.72 31.66
C ARG A 688 16.26 -13.65 32.84
N GLU A 689 16.47 -13.20 34.07
CA GLU A 689 16.17 -13.98 35.28
C GLU A 689 14.67 -14.29 35.41
N ASN A 690 13.82 -13.40 34.92
CA ASN A 690 12.36 -13.54 34.98
C ASN A 690 11.73 -14.01 33.65
N GLU A 691 12.53 -14.45 32.67
CA GLU A 691 12.04 -14.79 31.31
C GLU A 691 10.85 -15.75 31.36
N GLN A 692 11.01 -16.89 32.04
CA GLN A 692 9.95 -17.90 32.13
C GLN A 692 8.72 -17.37 32.87
N LYS A 693 8.91 -16.58 33.93
CA LYS A 693 7.80 -16.02 34.72
C LYS A 693 6.97 -15.05 33.89
N ILE A 694 7.63 -14.17 33.13
CA ILE A 694 6.96 -13.22 32.24
C ILE A 694 6.20 -13.97 31.14
N VAL A 695 6.84 -14.95 30.49
CA VAL A 695 6.17 -15.77 29.46
C VAL A 695 4.95 -16.51 30.04
N ASP A 696 5.08 -17.09 31.23
CA ASP A 696 3.97 -17.78 31.89
C ASP A 696 2.81 -16.82 32.22
N GLU A 697 3.09 -15.60 32.68
CA GLU A 697 2.08 -14.55 32.92
C GLU A 697 1.35 -14.16 31.62
N LEU A 698 2.09 -14.00 30.51
CA LEU A 698 1.54 -13.64 29.20
C LEU A 698 0.72 -14.78 28.57
N VAL A 699 1.12 -16.04 28.77
CA VAL A 699 0.40 -17.21 28.25
C VAL A 699 -0.84 -17.53 29.09
N ALA A 700 -0.79 -17.35 30.42
CA ALA A 700 -1.87 -17.73 31.34
C ALA A 700 -3.20 -16.99 31.11
N VAL A 701 -3.17 -15.83 30.46
CA VAL A 701 -4.37 -15.04 30.15
C VAL A 701 -5.04 -15.47 28.84
N GLN A 702 -4.35 -16.23 27.97
CA GLN A 702 -4.88 -16.67 26.68
C GLN A 702 -5.99 -17.72 26.83
N GLY A 703 -6.73 -17.96 25.73
CA GLY A 703 -7.81 -18.93 25.62
C GLY A 703 -9.11 -18.52 26.30
N LYS A 704 -9.25 -17.25 26.68
CA LYS A 704 -10.43 -16.70 27.37
C LYS A 704 -10.93 -15.46 26.65
N PRO A 705 -12.26 -15.24 26.56
CA PRO A 705 -12.78 -13.98 26.05
C PRO A 705 -12.35 -12.79 26.92
N VAL A 706 -12.14 -11.63 26.29
CA VAL A 706 -11.83 -10.36 26.95
C VAL A 706 -12.72 -9.24 26.42
N ASP A 707 -12.96 -8.25 27.26
CA ASP A 707 -13.71 -7.04 26.91
C ASP A 707 -12.78 -5.84 26.89
N ILE A 708 -12.62 -5.23 25.72
CA ILE A 708 -11.82 -4.02 25.49
C ILE A 708 -12.69 -2.73 25.48
N GLY A 709 -14.00 -2.84 25.74
CA GLY A 709 -14.88 -1.67 25.91
C GLY A 709 -15.34 -0.96 24.63
N GLY A 710 -15.06 -1.51 23.46
CA GLY A 710 -15.39 -0.93 22.15
C GLY A 710 -14.66 -1.67 21.03
N TYR A 711 -14.84 -1.25 19.78
CA TYR A 711 -14.09 -1.77 18.64
C TYR A 711 -13.33 -0.64 17.93
N TYR A 712 -14.04 0.37 17.44
CA TYR A 712 -13.44 1.55 16.81
C TYR A 712 -12.94 2.57 17.85
N ARG A 713 -13.53 2.57 19.05
CA ARG A 713 -13.10 3.37 20.19
C ARG A 713 -13.10 2.50 21.46
N PRO A 714 -12.08 1.63 21.64
CA PRO A 714 -11.97 0.84 22.86
C PRO A 714 -11.76 1.74 24.09
N ASP A 715 -12.12 1.21 25.26
CA ASP A 715 -11.83 1.85 26.53
C ASP A 715 -10.35 1.68 26.85
N GLY A 716 -9.63 2.80 27.06
CA GLY A 716 -8.18 2.78 27.23
C GLY A 716 -7.71 1.98 28.43
N ALA A 717 -8.44 2.01 29.55
CA ALA A 717 -8.07 1.26 30.75
C ALA A 717 -8.27 -0.25 30.57
N LYS A 718 -9.35 -0.65 29.88
CA LYS A 718 -9.58 -2.06 29.53
C LYS A 718 -8.56 -2.57 28.52
N ALA A 719 -8.26 -1.80 27.48
CA ALA A 719 -7.26 -2.15 26.49
C ALA A 719 -5.86 -2.30 27.12
N ASP A 720 -5.44 -1.35 27.96
CA ASP A 720 -4.16 -1.42 28.70
C ASP A 720 -4.09 -2.68 29.59
N ALA A 721 -5.15 -2.97 30.35
CA ALA A 721 -5.20 -4.17 31.20
C ALA A 721 -5.11 -5.49 30.42
N VAL A 722 -5.73 -5.56 29.23
CA VAL A 722 -5.63 -6.73 28.34
C VAL A 722 -4.25 -6.85 27.70
N MET A 723 -3.66 -5.72 27.31
CA MET A 723 -2.42 -5.69 26.54
C MET A 723 -1.15 -5.74 27.40
N ARG A 724 -1.24 -5.45 28.71
CA ARG A 724 -0.11 -5.47 29.65
C ARG A 724 -0.36 -6.35 30.89
N PRO A 725 -0.69 -7.64 30.73
CA PRO A 725 -1.11 -8.49 31.84
C PRO A 725 0.06 -8.98 32.72
N SER A 726 1.32 -8.85 32.27
CA SER A 726 2.50 -9.26 33.06
C SER A 726 2.92 -8.15 34.01
N ALA A 727 2.58 -8.30 35.29
CA ALA A 727 3.05 -7.41 36.35
C ALA A 727 4.57 -7.38 36.43
N THR A 728 5.22 -8.55 36.25
CA THR A 728 6.68 -8.66 36.33
C THR A 728 7.37 -7.84 35.24
N LEU A 729 6.87 -7.88 34.00
CA LEU A 729 7.39 -7.06 32.90
C LEU A 729 7.16 -5.57 33.16
N ASN A 730 5.96 -5.19 33.58
CA ASN A 730 5.62 -3.79 33.85
C ASN A 730 6.50 -3.20 34.97
N GLU A 731 6.75 -3.95 36.05
CA GLU A 731 7.65 -3.53 37.14
C GLU A 731 9.11 -3.43 36.68
N ALA A 732 9.58 -4.36 35.84
CA ALA A 732 10.94 -4.31 35.30
C ALA A 732 11.16 -3.05 34.44
N LEU A 733 10.21 -2.72 33.55
CA LEU A 733 10.29 -1.53 32.71
C LEU A 733 10.25 -0.22 33.51
N ALA A 734 9.49 -0.18 34.60
CA ALA A 734 9.39 0.99 35.47
C ALA A 734 10.67 1.28 36.30
N SER A 735 11.66 0.37 36.26
CA SER A 735 12.95 0.55 36.93
C SER A 735 14.00 1.30 36.09
N LEU A 736 13.71 1.50 34.80
CA LEU A 736 14.50 2.29 33.85
C LEU A 736 14.09 3.76 33.94
#